data_AF-A0A9X3WZR0-F1
#
_entry.id   AF-A0A9X3WZR0-F1
#
_cell.length_a   1.000
_cell.length_b   1.000
_cell.length_c   1.000
_cell.angle_alpha   90.00
_cell.angle_beta   90.00
_cell.angle_gamma   90.00
#
_symmetry.space_group_name_H-M   'P 1'
#
loop_
_entity.id
_entity.type
_entity.pdbx_description
1 polymer ?
#
loop_
_entity_poly.entity_id
_entity_poly.type
_entity_poly.pdbx_seq_one_letter_code
_entity_poly.pdbx_strand_id
1 'polypeptide(L)'
;MSHEIEGLIREAGLLEGLGQEATSALLERIVVQRYESGAQIVREGEIGDAAFVLVEGICQVFGARPGGGVIRLARLEPGALFGEQALLGRAGGRRAATVRATGPVAVARIAAQDFRNALPTDHPRREALVRLGESQLRDRLVQQSSLFRALRELGGAEGLEQDGLGATLVTYERGEALFYQGEPADAVYVVISGAVGVYAEKGGRPQLLSRVEAGHCVGERGLLRREARSATALADEPVTAFRVPGDRFLAILERSAELREYFDSLESVYELPHRGFVTIFAGRFLGKPCITSLYHLPRGRHAVASHVPGEELHHLAVSEPGLEGPPDERGKYRFIDARRGLEREIVVTPDDGRILSFTARGDWVDLPKLFALALEGGSLSPWQCAAFTETGSIDLESPPSLRPDDEIVCTCMRVRRRDLRRAILAGCNTPEAIRDRTRAGSACGACLPRIADMLGKSAWTSAEIVSAIDVCPGVRAFRLVPRDGEVVHAEPGQHIVIQAEIDGRFIERPYTLSAPTSSGHYEITVKRLPGGVFSTWLFERRPEDALIRISAPGGHFTMPPNDRPVVYLVAGIGVTPAIAACRAIRKTGGSRRVHVDYSAHSPASAPYADELHALAAASPNVTARIRFTEVWGRLGAAEVASLVDAHPDAEWFLCGPIPYLRAMSQLLLEQGVLDTHLHIEEFIAGNVVVAQPGRRPSLLAPATIVPPSVHVPPLHLPPSFPASLLPKPPPAVNISYAPGSSAPPAAPPPVRPPSVPPPPSSVPASSKSRTDGVCPFAHGTHREDGIGVIPPVVAGQDTGVAEEARAYLAQFYREKGAPRAFEVRWAQVSAELERTGTYVQTYDELSFGAKLAWRNATRCIGRLFWNGLEVRDMRHLTDEDEILSALVEHIELATHGGNLRAMMTVLAPANRAGEGPRIWNGQLLRYAGYPNPDGTITGDPANVELTTKALELGWKGGPRTRFDLLPLIVKFPGREPRWMEIPRRVVREVPLVHPDLPWFASLGLRWYALPAVSELLLDIGGVKYPAAPFNGWYMATEIGARNFSDPYRYNMLPAIAERLGLDTQRASSLWRDRAQVELVRAVVHSFERAGVKIVDHHTAAEDFVQFAQAEQGQGRCVHMRWSWIVPPIGGSATSVFHMDEDHHPDVMLKPNLFYQPKAWAPPS
;
A
#
# COMPACT_ATOMS: atom_id res chain seq x y z
N MET A 1 -13.50 -57.69 -41.69
CA MET A 1 -14.48 -56.60 -41.88
C MET A 1 -15.90 -56.99 -41.48
N SER A 2 -16.58 -57.93 -42.16
CA SER A 2 -18.02 -58.17 -41.92
C SER A 2 -18.37 -58.52 -40.48
N HIS A 3 -17.64 -59.42 -39.82
CA HIS A 3 -17.87 -59.79 -38.42
C HIS A 3 -17.54 -58.66 -37.42
N GLU A 4 -16.56 -57.79 -37.72
CA GLU A 4 -16.24 -56.62 -36.89
C GLU A 4 -17.34 -55.56 -37.00
N ILE A 5 -17.82 -55.32 -38.23
CA ILE A 5 -18.95 -54.43 -38.51
C ILE A 5 -20.24 -54.99 -37.87
N GLU A 6 -20.46 -56.30 -37.90
CA GLU A 6 -21.54 -56.98 -37.19
C GLU A 6 -21.47 -56.75 -35.67
N GLY A 7 -20.29 -56.93 -35.05
CA GLY A 7 -20.10 -56.65 -33.62
C GLY A 7 -20.45 -55.21 -33.28
N LEU A 8 -19.83 -54.25 -33.99
CA LEU A 8 -20.10 -52.82 -33.79
C LEU A 8 -21.57 -52.46 -34.01
N ILE A 9 -22.28 -53.09 -34.95
CA ILE A 9 -23.72 -52.87 -35.18
C ILE A 9 -24.58 -53.45 -34.05
N ARG A 10 -24.23 -54.64 -33.55
CA ARG A 10 -24.91 -55.29 -32.41
C ARG A 10 -24.73 -54.54 -31.10
N GLU A 11 -23.76 -53.63 -31.04
CA GLU A 11 -23.45 -52.76 -29.90
C GLU A 11 -23.83 -51.27 -30.15
N ALA A 12 -24.26 -50.92 -31.38
CA ALA A 12 -24.54 -49.55 -31.81
C ALA A 12 -25.92 -49.02 -31.35
N GLY A 13 -26.14 -48.95 -30.03
CA GLY A 13 -27.22 -48.20 -29.39
C GLY A 13 -28.63 -48.61 -29.82
N LEU A 14 -29.21 -47.95 -30.82
CA LEU A 14 -30.58 -48.26 -31.25
C LEU A 14 -30.70 -49.60 -32.00
N LEU A 15 -29.57 -50.15 -32.43
CA LEU A 15 -29.43 -51.46 -33.07
C LEU A 15 -29.05 -52.56 -32.06
N GLU A 16 -28.82 -52.20 -30.80
CA GLU A 16 -28.38 -53.11 -29.74
C GLU A 16 -29.43 -54.19 -29.45
N GLY A 17 -29.02 -55.46 -29.48
CA GLY A 17 -29.94 -56.58 -29.23
C GLY A 17 -31.04 -56.75 -30.29
N LEU A 18 -30.82 -56.32 -31.54
CA LEU A 18 -31.61 -56.78 -32.68
C LEU A 18 -31.50 -58.32 -32.82
N GLY A 19 -32.60 -58.95 -33.25
CA GLY A 19 -32.60 -60.38 -33.57
C GLY A 19 -31.59 -60.74 -34.66
N GLN A 20 -31.07 -61.97 -34.65
CA GLN A 20 -30.02 -62.39 -35.57
C GLN A 20 -30.43 -62.29 -37.05
N GLU A 21 -31.69 -62.60 -37.37
CA GLU A 21 -32.30 -62.44 -38.69
C GLU A 21 -32.36 -60.97 -39.14
N ALA A 22 -32.87 -60.08 -38.28
CA ALA A 22 -32.91 -58.63 -38.53
C ALA A 22 -31.51 -58.00 -38.67
N THR A 23 -30.54 -58.49 -37.89
CA THR A 23 -29.14 -58.04 -37.97
C THR A 23 -28.52 -58.44 -39.31
N SER A 24 -28.75 -59.68 -39.76
CA SER A 24 -28.25 -60.18 -41.05
C SER A 24 -28.86 -59.41 -42.23
N ALA A 25 -30.18 -59.19 -42.20
CA ALA A 25 -30.90 -58.41 -43.23
C ALA A 25 -30.45 -56.93 -43.29
N LEU A 26 -29.95 -56.37 -42.19
CA LEU A 26 -29.33 -55.04 -42.17
C LEU A 26 -27.92 -55.07 -42.77
N LEU A 27 -27.09 -56.06 -42.38
CA LEU A 27 -25.71 -56.22 -42.84
C LEU A 27 -25.60 -56.40 -44.37
N GLU A 28 -26.52 -57.13 -44.99
CA GLU A 28 -26.59 -57.31 -46.45
C GLU A 28 -26.81 -56.00 -47.23
N ARG A 29 -27.26 -54.93 -46.57
CA ARG A 29 -27.69 -53.65 -47.19
C ARG A 29 -26.84 -52.45 -46.79
N ILE A 30 -25.88 -52.65 -45.88
CA ILE A 30 -25.01 -51.58 -45.39
C ILE A 30 -23.89 -51.27 -46.38
N VAL A 31 -23.66 -49.98 -46.62
CA VAL A 31 -22.55 -49.50 -47.44
C VAL A 31 -21.53 -48.83 -46.54
N VAL A 32 -20.31 -49.39 -46.49
CA VAL A 32 -19.18 -48.75 -45.81
C VAL A 32 -18.66 -47.61 -46.69
N GLN A 33 -18.61 -46.40 -46.13
CA GLN A 33 -18.12 -45.20 -46.78
C GLN A 33 -16.88 -44.68 -46.04
N ARG A 34 -15.83 -44.29 -46.77
CA ARG A 34 -14.63 -43.65 -46.20
C ARG A 34 -14.66 -42.14 -46.45
N TYR A 35 -14.20 -41.37 -45.47
CA TYR A 35 -14.17 -39.91 -45.50
C TYR A 35 -12.81 -39.41 -45.02
N GLU A 36 -12.28 -38.40 -45.70
CA GLU A 36 -11.00 -37.76 -45.35
C GLU A 36 -11.12 -36.75 -44.21
N SER A 37 -9.99 -36.39 -43.61
CA SER A 37 -9.94 -35.41 -42.52
C SER A 37 -10.60 -34.09 -42.91
N GLY A 38 -11.48 -33.57 -42.05
CA GLY A 38 -12.22 -32.34 -42.28
C GLY A 38 -13.52 -32.48 -43.09
N ALA A 39 -13.80 -33.64 -43.70
CA ALA A 39 -15.03 -33.88 -44.46
C ALA A 39 -16.27 -33.89 -43.55
N GLN A 40 -17.38 -33.30 -44.02
CA GLN A 40 -18.69 -33.33 -43.33
C GLN A 40 -19.49 -34.55 -43.81
N ILE A 41 -19.92 -35.39 -42.87
CA ILE A 41 -20.61 -36.68 -43.13
C ILE A 41 -22.13 -36.52 -43.07
N VAL A 42 -22.61 -35.65 -42.18
CA VAL A 42 -23.96 -35.06 -42.19
C VAL A 42 -23.85 -33.59 -41.82
N ARG A 43 -24.77 -32.75 -42.28
CA ARG A 43 -24.84 -31.33 -41.90
C ARG A 43 -26.13 -31.03 -41.16
N GLU A 44 -26.05 -30.11 -40.23
CA GLU A 44 -27.18 -29.58 -39.49
C GLU A 44 -28.23 -28.96 -40.43
N GLY A 45 -29.51 -29.21 -40.15
CA GLY A 45 -30.63 -28.74 -40.96
C GLY A 45 -30.89 -29.51 -42.26
N GLU A 46 -29.99 -30.39 -42.73
CA GLU A 46 -30.26 -31.29 -43.87
C GLU A 46 -31.37 -32.30 -43.55
N ILE A 47 -31.93 -32.97 -44.57
CA ILE A 47 -32.94 -34.01 -44.38
C ILE A 47 -32.27 -35.36 -44.06
N GLY A 48 -32.83 -36.12 -43.12
CA GLY A 48 -32.38 -37.45 -42.72
C GLY A 48 -32.73 -38.53 -43.74
N ASP A 49 -31.74 -38.96 -44.50
CA ASP A 49 -31.83 -39.99 -45.56
C ASP A 49 -31.22 -41.35 -45.15
N ALA A 50 -30.43 -41.38 -44.08
CA ALA A 50 -29.70 -42.53 -43.56
C ALA A 50 -29.24 -42.32 -42.11
N ALA A 51 -28.97 -43.41 -41.39
CA ALA A 51 -28.19 -43.41 -40.15
C ALA A 51 -26.79 -43.96 -40.43
N PHE A 52 -25.84 -43.71 -39.51
CA PHE A 52 -24.44 -44.09 -39.68
C PHE A 52 -23.89 -44.70 -38.39
N VAL A 53 -23.18 -45.83 -38.48
CA VAL A 53 -22.35 -46.35 -37.39
C VAL A 53 -20.89 -46.07 -37.73
N LEU A 54 -20.13 -45.48 -36.81
CA LEU A 54 -18.70 -45.25 -36.99
C LEU A 54 -17.94 -46.58 -36.87
N VAL A 55 -17.13 -46.93 -37.88
CA VAL A 55 -16.41 -48.22 -37.96
C VAL A 55 -14.91 -48.03 -37.71
N GLU A 56 -14.32 -46.94 -38.22
CA GLU A 56 -12.89 -46.66 -38.12
C GLU A 56 -12.66 -45.15 -37.96
N GLY A 57 -11.69 -44.76 -37.14
CA GLY A 57 -11.32 -43.36 -36.92
C GLY A 57 -12.27 -42.59 -35.99
N ILE A 58 -12.16 -41.25 -36.02
CA ILE A 58 -12.80 -40.34 -35.05
C ILE A 58 -13.54 -39.21 -35.78
N CYS A 59 -14.77 -38.93 -35.33
CA CYS A 59 -15.55 -37.78 -35.79
C CYS A 59 -15.80 -36.77 -34.67
N GLN A 60 -16.13 -35.54 -35.04
CA GLN A 60 -16.52 -34.46 -34.14
C GLN A 60 -17.88 -33.91 -34.60
N VAL A 61 -18.84 -33.88 -33.67
CA VAL A 61 -20.16 -33.28 -33.83
C VAL A 61 -20.07 -31.78 -33.55
N PHE A 62 -20.77 -30.97 -34.35
CA PHE A 62 -20.89 -29.53 -34.24
C PHE A 62 -22.36 -29.09 -34.32
N GLY A 63 -22.74 -28.05 -33.59
CA GLY A 63 -24.05 -27.39 -33.66
C GLY A 63 -23.91 -25.90 -33.97
N ALA A 64 -24.97 -25.26 -34.47
CA ALA A 64 -25.00 -23.82 -34.73
C ALA A 64 -25.28 -23.02 -33.46
N ARG A 65 -24.65 -21.84 -33.34
CA ARG A 65 -25.03 -20.83 -32.34
C ARG A 65 -26.20 -19.97 -32.85
N PRO A 66 -27.21 -19.66 -32.03
CA PRO A 66 -28.09 -18.52 -32.26
C PRO A 66 -27.23 -17.24 -32.35
N GLY A 67 -27.21 -16.60 -33.53
CA GLY A 67 -26.33 -15.46 -33.83
C GLY A 67 -25.11 -15.77 -34.73
N GLY A 68 -24.86 -17.05 -35.03
CA GLY A 68 -23.83 -17.48 -35.98
C GLY A 68 -22.54 -18.03 -35.33
N GLY A 69 -21.86 -18.91 -36.06
CA GLY A 69 -20.72 -19.70 -35.57
C GLY A 69 -21.11 -21.13 -35.18
N VAL A 70 -20.11 -21.98 -34.99
CA VAL A 70 -20.28 -23.41 -34.65
C VAL A 70 -19.67 -23.76 -33.30
N ILE A 71 -20.42 -24.51 -32.48
CA ILE A 71 -19.95 -25.12 -31.23
C ILE A 71 -19.64 -26.59 -31.46
N ARG A 72 -18.63 -27.14 -30.76
CA ARG A 72 -18.36 -28.59 -30.73
C ARG A 72 -19.27 -29.25 -29.68
N LEU A 73 -20.10 -30.20 -30.10
CA LEU A 73 -21.08 -30.86 -29.24
C LEU A 73 -20.59 -32.19 -28.64
N ALA A 74 -19.90 -33.01 -29.44
CA ALA A 74 -19.42 -34.33 -29.02
C ALA A 74 -18.27 -34.83 -29.89
N ARG A 75 -17.48 -35.78 -29.38
CA ARG A 75 -16.55 -36.63 -30.14
C ARG A 75 -17.22 -37.99 -30.34
N LEU A 76 -17.09 -38.58 -31.53
CA LEU A 76 -17.57 -39.92 -31.84
C LEU A 76 -16.38 -40.83 -32.13
N GLU A 77 -16.47 -42.06 -31.63
CA GLU A 77 -15.46 -43.13 -31.74
C GLU A 77 -16.14 -44.40 -32.28
N PRO A 78 -15.41 -45.43 -32.74
CA PRO A 78 -16.00 -46.63 -33.35
C PRO A 78 -17.08 -47.29 -32.48
N GLY A 79 -18.15 -47.78 -33.12
CA GLY A 79 -19.40 -48.25 -32.48
C GLY A 79 -20.47 -47.16 -32.33
N ALA A 80 -20.12 -45.87 -32.38
CA ALA A 80 -21.09 -44.78 -32.24
C ALA A 80 -22.09 -44.72 -33.42
N LEU A 81 -23.38 -44.90 -33.12
CA LEU A 81 -24.49 -44.57 -34.02
C LEU A 81 -24.74 -43.06 -34.04
N PHE A 82 -24.97 -42.49 -35.22
CA PHE A 82 -25.36 -41.08 -35.38
C PHE A 82 -26.27 -40.80 -36.59
N GLY A 83 -27.04 -39.72 -36.49
CA GLY A 83 -27.97 -39.25 -37.52
C GLY A 83 -29.37 -39.88 -37.46
N GLU A 84 -29.56 -40.86 -36.59
CA GLU A 84 -30.78 -41.64 -36.34
C GLU A 84 -31.95 -40.81 -35.80
N GLN A 85 -31.69 -39.73 -35.03
CA GLN A 85 -32.74 -38.85 -34.50
C GLN A 85 -33.64 -38.28 -35.60
N ALA A 86 -33.05 -37.95 -36.76
CA ALA A 86 -33.75 -37.43 -37.93
C ALA A 86 -34.69 -38.46 -38.59
N LEU A 87 -34.56 -39.74 -38.24
CA LEU A 87 -35.39 -40.83 -38.77
C LEU A 87 -36.54 -41.24 -37.83
N LEU A 88 -36.53 -40.73 -36.58
CA LEU A 88 -37.35 -41.25 -35.48
C LEU A 88 -38.28 -40.20 -34.83
N GLY A 89 -37.90 -38.92 -34.80
CA GLY A 89 -38.57 -37.87 -34.02
C GLY A 89 -39.33 -36.79 -34.82
N ARG A 90 -40.14 -35.98 -34.12
CA ARG A 90 -41.05 -34.95 -34.67
C ARG A 90 -40.39 -33.76 -35.39
N ALA A 91 -39.06 -33.67 -35.44
CA ALA A 91 -38.30 -32.51 -35.95
C ALA A 91 -38.27 -32.37 -37.49
N GLY A 92 -39.40 -32.63 -38.17
CA GLY A 92 -39.53 -32.50 -39.63
C GLY A 92 -38.57 -33.35 -40.46
N GLY A 93 -37.98 -34.39 -39.86
CA GLY A 93 -36.96 -35.23 -40.49
C GLY A 93 -35.59 -34.55 -40.70
N ARG A 94 -35.28 -33.46 -40.00
CA ARG A 94 -33.99 -32.73 -40.18
C ARG A 94 -32.88 -33.21 -39.21
N ARG A 95 -31.63 -33.10 -39.65
CA ARG A 95 -30.41 -33.35 -38.86
C ARG A 95 -30.28 -32.28 -37.76
N ALA A 96 -30.15 -32.71 -36.51
CA ALA A 96 -29.99 -31.81 -35.35
C ALA A 96 -28.55 -31.27 -35.16
N ALA A 97 -27.58 -31.79 -35.91
CA ALA A 97 -26.17 -31.40 -35.81
C ALA A 97 -25.39 -31.73 -37.08
N THR A 98 -24.24 -31.10 -37.25
CA THR A 98 -23.22 -31.41 -38.26
C THR A 98 -22.21 -32.41 -37.70
N VAL A 99 -21.78 -33.41 -38.47
CA VAL A 99 -20.69 -34.33 -38.07
C VAL A 99 -19.55 -34.23 -39.06
N ARG A 100 -18.32 -34.05 -38.56
CA ARG A 100 -17.10 -33.87 -39.36
C ARG A 100 -16.01 -34.85 -38.92
N ALA A 101 -15.34 -35.48 -39.88
CA ALA A 101 -14.17 -36.33 -39.63
C ALA A 101 -12.98 -35.51 -39.06
N THR A 102 -12.25 -36.02 -38.06
CA THR A 102 -11.05 -35.35 -37.51
C THR A 102 -9.72 -35.94 -38.00
N GLY A 103 -9.81 -37.02 -38.77
CA GLY A 103 -8.76 -37.71 -39.51
C GLY A 103 -9.45 -38.53 -40.61
N PRO A 104 -8.76 -39.46 -41.29
CA PRO A 104 -9.45 -40.46 -42.11
C PRO A 104 -10.40 -41.30 -41.24
N VAL A 105 -11.62 -41.56 -41.73
CA VAL A 105 -12.64 -42.36 -41.03
C VAL A 105 -13.38 -43.30 -41.99
N ALA A 106 -13.97 -44.37 -41.44
CA ALA A 106 -14.90 -45.25 -42.15
C ALA A 106 -16.22 -45.36 -41.38
N VAL A 107 -17.35 -45.27 -42.06
CA VAL A 107 -18.71 -45.35 -41.47
C VAL A 107 -19.57 -46.35 -42.24
N ALA A 108 -20.33 -47.16 -41.52
CA ALA A 108 -21.36 -48.02 -42.06
C ALA A 108 -22.66 -47.21 -42.22
N ARG A 109 -23.03 -46.87 -43.46
CA ARG A 109 -24.25 -46.13 -43.78
C ARG A 109 -25.44 -47.10 -43.94
N ILE A 110 -26.52 -46.82 -43.20
CA ILE A 110 -27.78 -47.56 -43.19
C ILE A 110 -28.86 -46.66 -43.79
N ALA A 111 -29.46 -47.02 -44.93
CA ALA A 111 -30.49 -46.20 -45.55
C ALA A 111 -31.74 -46.05 -44.65
N ALA A 112 -32.42 -44.91 -44.71
CA ALA A 112 -33.57 -44.62 -43.85
C ALA A 112 -34.74 -45.59 -44.02
N GLN A 113 -34.85 -46.31 -45.15
CA GLN A 113 -35.86 -47.35 -45.28
C GLN A 113 -35.46 -48.61 -44.49
N ASP A 114 -34.24 -49.11 -44.65
CA ASP A 114 -33.77 -50.31 -43.97
C ASP A 114 -33.64 -50.11 -42.46
N PHE A 115 -33.23 -48.93 -42.01
CA PHE A 115 -33.25 -48.54 -40.59
C PHE A 115 -34.66 -48.59 -39.99
N ARG A 116 -35.69 -48.16 -40.75
CA ARG A 116 -37.11 -48.22 -40.33
C ARG A 116 -37.73 -49.60 -40.49
N ASN A 117 -37.24 -50.43 -41.41
CA ASN A 117 -37.65 -51.83 -41.55
C ASN A 117 -37.12 -52.66 -40.37
N ALA A 118 -35.90 -52.39 -39.90
CA ALA A 118 -35.32 -53.04 -38.71
C ALA A 118 -35.90 -52.53 -37.38
N LEU A 119 -36.50 -51.32 -37.36
CA LEU A 119 -37.16 -50.73 -36.19
C LEU A 119 -38.60 -50.24 -36.53
N PRO A 120 -39.58 -51.16 -36.62
CA PRO A 120 -40.97 -50.85 -36.95
C PRO A 120 -41.66 -49.82 -36.05
N THR A 121 -42.79 -49.29 -36.50
CA THR A 121 -43.53 -48.21 -35.82
C THR A 121 -44.16 -48.66 -34.48
N ASP A 122 -44.51 -49.92 -34.40
CA ASP A 122 -45.10 -50.66 -33.28
C ASP A 122 -44.05 -51.33 -32.37
N HIS A 123 -42.77 -51.25 -32.71
CA HIS A 123 -41.71 -51.86 -31.91
C HIS A 123 -41.64 -51.22 -30.52
N PRO A 124 -41.75 -51.99 -29.40
CA PRO A 124 -42.01 -51.43 -28.07
C PRO A 124 -40.90 -50.50 -27.56
N ARG A 125 -39.65 -50.67 -28.05
CA ARG A 125 -38.56 -49.74 -27.72
C ARG A 125 -38.74 -48.35 -28.33
N ARG A 126 -39.59 -48.15 -29.34
CA ARG A 126 -39.74 -46.86 -30.05
C ARG A 126 -40.40 -45.78 -29.19
N GLU A 127 -41.41 -46.14 -28.41
CA GLU A 127 -42.06 -45.19 -27.48
C GLU A 127 -41.25 -45.01 -26.19
N ALA A 128 -40.53 -46.06 -25.76
CA ALA A 128 -39.46 -45.91 -24.79
C ALA A 128 -38.35 -44.98 -25.32
N LEU A 129 -38.09 -44.93 -26.63
CA LEU A 129 -37.01 -44.13 -27.25
C LEU A 129 -37.28 -42.64 -27.35
N VAL A 130 -38.54 -42.20 -27.43
CA VAL A 130 -38.86 -40.77 -27.27
C VAL A 130 -38.53 -40.33 -25.84
N ARG A 131 -38.91 -41.14 -24.85
CA ARG A 131 -38.55 -40.92 -23.43
C ARG A 131 -37.06 -41.10 -23.16
N LEU A 132 -36.38 -42.00 -23.87
CA LEU A 132 -34.92 -42.14 -23.83
C LEU A 132 -34.19 -40.99 -24.53
N GLY A 133 -34.84 -40.18 -25.38
CA GLY A 133 -34.26 -38.92 -25.84
C GLY A 133 -34.07 -37.94 -24.67
N GLU A 134 -35.10 -37.81 -23.83
CA GLU A 134 -35.09 -37.00 -22.61
C GLU A 134 -34.27 -37.63 -21.48
N SER A 135 -34.23 -38.97 -21.39
CA SER A 135 -33.37 -39.69 -20.44
C SER A 135 -31.90 -39.63 -20.86
N GLN A 136 -31.56 -39.78 -22.14
CA GLN A 136 -30.18 -39.63 -22.61
C GLN A 136 -29.68 -38.18 -22.46
N LEU A 137 -30.56 -37.18 -22.56
CA LEU A 137 -30.21 -35.82 -22.13
C LEU A 137 -29.85 -35.80 -20.64
N ARG A 138 -30.71 -36.34 -19.76
CA ARG A 138 -30.43 -36.44 -18.31
C ARG A 138 -29.13 -37.23 -18.01
N ASP A 139 -28.92 -38.40 -18.63
CA ASP A 139 -27.75 -39.24 -18.42
C ASP A 139 -26.46 -38.62 -18.98
N ARG A 140 -26.51 -37.93 -20.12
CA ARG A 140 -25.36 -37.14 -20.63
C ARG A 140 -25.02 -36.01 -19.65
N LEU A 141 -26.01 -35.30 -19.13
CA LEU A 141 -25.80 -34.24 -18.12
C LEU A 141 -25.23 -34.80 -16.81
N VAL A 142 -25.68 -35.99 -16.35
CA VAL A 142 -25.12 -36.71 -15.19
C VAL A 142 -23.69 -37.21 -15.44
N GLN A 143 -23.34 -37.61 -16.66
CA GLN A 143 -21.96 -37.98 -17.01
C GLN A 143 -21.03 -36.76 -17.16
N GLN A 144 -21.55 -35.64 -17.67
CA GLN A 144 -20.76 -34.43 -17.98
C GLN A 144 -20.64 -33.47 -16.79
N SER A 145 -21.64 -33.38 -15.91
CA SER A 145 -21.68 -32.44 -14.79
C SER A 145 -21.64 -33.14 -13.42
N SER A 146 -20.61 -32.83 -12.62
CA SER A 146 -20.50 -33.26 -11.23
C SER A 146 -21.71 -32.84 -10.38
N LEU A 147 -22.32 -31.69 -10.67
CA LEU A 147 -23.54 -31.23 -10.00
C LEU A 147 -24.69 -32.24 -10.16
N PHE A 148 -24.96 -32.67 -11.40
CA PHE A 148 -26.02 -33.66 -11.67
C PHE A 148 -25.68 -35.05 -11.12
N ARG A 149 -24.40 -35.44 -11.08
CA ARG A 149 -23.95 -36.70 -10.47
C ARG A 149 -24.24 -36.73 -8.96
N ALA A 150 -23.72 -35.75 -8.21
CA ALA A 150 -23.86 -35.72 -6.77
C ALA A 150 -25.31 -35.48 -6.32
N LEU A 151 -26.11 -34.71 -7.08
CA LEU A 151 -27.55 -34.59 -6.83
C LEU A 151 -28.29 -35.93 -7.01
N ARG A 152 -27.91 -36.75 -8.01
CA ARG A 152 -28.48 -38.09 -8.20
C ARG A 152 -28.08 -39.04 -7.09
N GLU A 153 -26.80 -39.04 -6.68
CA GLU A 153 -26.29 -39.93 -5.63
C GLU A 153 -26.89 -39.63 -4.24
N LEU A 154 -27.22 -38.35 -3.97
CA LEU A 154 -27.91 -37.95 -2.73
C LEU A 154 -29.44 -38.16 -2.78
N GLY A 155 -30.05 -38.23 -3.97
CA GLY A 155 -31.49 -38.51 -4.17
C GLY A 155 -31.86 -39.99 -4.11
N GLY A 156 -30.89 -40.91 -4.15
CA GLY A 156 -31.14 -42.35 -4.12
C GLY A 156 -31.76 -42.91 -5.41
N ALA A 157 -32.44 -44.05 -5.32
CA ALA A 157 -32.95 -44.79 -6.47
C ALA A 157 -34.10 -44.09 -7.23
N GLU A 158 -34.75 -43.10 -6.62
CA GLU A 158 -35.89 -42.35 -7.17
C GLU A 158 -35.46 -41.01 -7.81
N GLY A 159 -34.18 -40.62 -7.64
CA GLY A 159 -33.55 -39.54 -8.39
C GLY A 159 -34.04 -38.13 -8.03
N LEU A 160 -34.21 -37.29 -9.07
CA LEU A 160 -34.56 -35.86 -8.96
C LEU A 160 -36.09 -35.61 -8.91
N GLU A 161 -36.90 -36.66 -8.80
CA GLU A 161 -38.36 -36.55 -8.74
C GLU A 161 -38.86 -36.32 -7.28
N GLN A 162 -40.17 -36.15 -7.13
CA GLN A 162 -40.72 -35.22 -6.12
C GLN A 162 -40.41 -35.55 -4.65
N ASP A 163 -40.31 -36.83 -4.28
CA ASP A 163 -40.22 -37.26 -2.89
C ASP A 163 -38.79 -37.26 -2.30
N GLY A 164 -37.75 -37.25 -3.14
CA GLY A 164 -36.35 -37.30 -2.69
C GLY A 164 -35.76 -35.95 -2.31
N LEU A 165 -35.78 -34.97 -3.22
CA LEU A 165 -35.19 -33.64 -3.02
C LEU A 165 -36.22 -32.54 -2.70
N GLY A 166 -37.53 -32.79 -2.90
CA GLY A 166 -38.53 -31.72 -2.97
C GLY A 166 -38.30 -30.77 -4.16
N ALA A 167 -37.56 -31.22 -5.18
CA ALA A 167 -37.30 -30.47 -6.39
C ALA A 167 -38.55 -30.40 -7.26
N THR A 168 -38.79 -29.24 -7.87
CA THR A 168 -39.94 -29.02 -8.77
C THR A 168 -39.45 -28.75 -10.19
N LEU A 169 -39.94 -29.50 -11.16
CA LEU A 169 -39.67 -29.23 -12.57
C LEU A 169 -40.43 -27.97 -12.97
N VAL A 170 -39.70 -26.97 -13.45
CA VAL A 170 -40.22 -25.67 -13.89
C VAL A 170 -39.75 -25.36 -15.30
N THR A 171 -40.58 -24.64 -16.03
CA THR A 171 -40.38 -24.26 -17.43
C THR A 171 -40.66 -22.78 -17.59
N TYR A 172 -39.80 -22.09 -18.32
CA TYR A 172 -39.86 -20.65 -18.54
C TYR A 172 -39.76 -20.36 -20.04
N GLU A 173 -40.67 -19.52 -20.54
CA GLU A 173 -40.60 -19.02 -21.91
C GLU A 173 -39.56 -17.92 -22.07
N ARG A 174 -39.12 -17.68 -23.31
CA ARG A 174 -38.09 -16.69 -23.60
C ARG A 174 -38.51 -15.29 -23.14
N GLY A 175 -37.72 -14.71 -22.24
CA GLY A 175 -37.93 -13.40 -21.62
C GLY A 175 -38.56 -13.43 -20.23
N GLU A 176 -39.03 -14.60 -19.75
CA GLU A 176 -39.54 -14.75 -18.39
C GLU A 176 -38.41 -14.76 -17.36
N ALA A 177 -38.69 -14.26 -16.15
CA ALA A 177 -37.75 -14.23 -15.05
C ALA A 177 -37.88 -15.47 -14.15
N LEU A 178 -36.74 -16.09 -13.82
CA LEU A 178 -36.63 -17.13 -12.82
C LEU A 178 -36.63 -16.54 -11.39
N PHE A 179 -36.06 -15.33 -11.26
CA PHE A 179 -36.07 -14.47 -10.08
C PHE A 179 -35.51 -13.09 -10.44
N TYR A 180 -35.83 -12.06 -9.64
CA TYR A 180 -35.37 -10.68 -9.79
C TYR A 180 -34.29 -10.30 -8.77
N GLN A 181 -33.46 -9.33 -9.12
CA GLN A 181 -32.50 -8.71 -8.21
C GLN A 181 -33.21 -8.09 -6.99
N GLY A 182 -32.69 -8.35 -5.79
CA GLY A 182 -33.24 -7.87 -4.52
C GLY A 182 -34.26 -8.80 -3.86
N GLU A 183 -34.76 -9.83 -4.55
CA GLU A 183 -35.63 -10.83 -3.93
C GLU A 183 -34.89 -11.69 -2.88
N PRO A 184 -35.60 -12.35 -1.94
CA PRO A 184 -35.00 -13.35 -1.07
C PRO A 184 -34.38 -14.51 -1.87
N ALA A 185 -33.24 -15.03 -1.43
CA ALA A 185 -32.66 -16.25 -1.99
C ALA A 185 -33.32 -17.49 -1.35
N ASP A 186 -34.30 -18.06 -2.04
CA ASP A 186 -35.20 -19.11 -1.55
C ASP A 186 -35.00 -20.49 -2.20
N ALA A 187 -34.42 -20.53 -3.41
CA ALA A 187 -34.23 -21.73 -4.23
C ALA A 187 -33.06 -21.61 -5.22
N VAL A 188 -32.53 -22.76 -5.67
CA VAL A 188 -31.58 -22.86 -6.80
C VAL A 188 -32.31 -23.46 -8.00
N TYR A 189 -31.99 -22.98 -9.20
CA TYR A 189 -32.53 -23.49 -10.46
C TYR A 189 -31.44 -24.25 -11.22
N VAL A 190 -31.57 -25.56 -11.34
CA VAL A 190 -30.62 -26.43 -12.08
C VAL A 190 -31.12 -26.62 -13.50
N VAL A 191 -30.39 -26.08 -14.49
CA VAL A 191 -30.81 -26.01 -15.90
C VAL A 191 -30.63 -27.37 -16.59
N ILE A 192 -31.72 -27.87 -17.16
CA ILE A 192 -31.77 -29.15 -17.89
C ILE A 192 -31.72 -28.89 -19.41
N SER A 193 -32.38 -27.83 -19.88
CA SER A 193 -32.36 -27.38 -21.28
C SER A 193 -32.59 -25.88 -21.37
N GLY A 194 -32.12 -25.26 -22.45
CA GLY A 194 -32.16 -23.80 -22.65
C GLY A 194 -30.97 -23.08 -22.00
N ALA A 195 -31.05 -21.74 -21.99
CA ALA A 195 -30.02 -20.87 -21.43
C ALA A 195 -30.64 -19.73 -20.60
N VAL A 196 -30.06 -19.45 -19.44
CA VAL A 196 -30.45 -18.36 -18.53
C VAL A 196 -29.40 -17.25 -18.59
N GLY A 197 -29.81 -16.03 -18.92
CA GLY A 197 -28.99 -14.83 -18.79
C GLY A 197 -29.11 -14.24 -17.38
N VAL A 198 -27.99 -13.87 -16.77
CA VAL A 198 -27.93 -13.26 -15.43
C VAL A 198 -27.55 -11.79 -15.56
N TYR A 199 -28.47 -10.90 -15.21
CA TYR A 199 -28.40 -9.46 -15.46
C TYR A 199 -28.41 -8.67 -14.13
N ALA A 200 -27.42 -7.81 -13.90
CA ALA A 200 -27.42 -6.89 -12.77
C ALA A 200 -27.69 -5.45 -13.21
N GLU A 201 -28.46 -4.69 -12.44
CA GLU A 201 -28.65 -3.27 -12.68
C GLU A 201 -27.40 -2.47 -12.31
N LYS A 202 -26.88 -1.70 -13.27
CA LYS A 202 -25.71 -0.82 -13.06
C LYS A 202 -25.93 0.52 -13.74
N GLY A 203 -26.21 1.56 -12.94
CA GLY A 203 -26.53 2.90 -13.46
C GLY A 203 -27.86 2.98 -14.22
N GLY A 204 -28.88 2.22 -13.79
CA GLY A 204 -30.21 2.21 -14.43
C GLY A 204 -30.26 1.50 -15.77
N ARG A 205 -29.33 0.56 -16.03
CA ARG A 205 -29.35 -0.33 -17.20
C ARG A 205 -29.02 -1.77 -16.76
N PRO A 206 -29.68 -2.80 -17.32
CA PRO A 206 -29.31 -4.19 -17.09
C PRO A 206 -28.00 -4.52 -17.81
N GLN A 207 -27.02 -5.03 -17.08
CA GLN A 207 -25.76 -5.55 -17.61
C GLN A 207 -25.74 -7.08 -17.46
N LEU A 208 -25.63 -7.81 -18.57
CA LEU A 208 -25.38 -9.25 -18.56
C LEU A 208 -24.01 -9.53 -17.90
N LEU A 209 -24.01 -10.34 -16.84
CA LEU A 209 -22.82 -10.77 -16.11
C LEU A 209 -22.36 -12.15 -16.60
N SER A 210 -23.30 -13.09 -16.70
CA SER A 210 -23.05 -14.47 -17.14
C SER A 210 -24.25 -15.05 -17.87
N ARG A 211 -24.01 -16.10 -18.66
CA ARG A 211 -25.02 -17.01 -19.19
C ARG A 211 -24.78 -18.42 -18.65
N VAL A 212 -25.82 -19.02 -18.10
CA VAL A 212 -25.83 -20.38 -17.54
C VAL A 212 -26.57 -21.28 -18.53
N GLU A 213 -25.92 -22.36 -18.97
CA GLU A 213 -26.48 -23.32 -19.93
C GLU A 213 -26.77 -24.67 -19.25
N ALA A 214 -27.38 -25.60 -20.00
CA ALA A 214 -27.75 -26.93 -19.51
C ALA A 214 -26.59 -27.68 -18.84
N GLY A 215 -26.87 -28.36 -17.73
CA GLY A 215 -25.88 -29.07 -16.91
C GLY A 215 -25.32 -28.25 -15.74
N HIS A 216 -25.70 -26.99 -15.61
CA HIS A 216 -25.27 -26.08 -14.55
C HIS A 216 -26.49 -25.45 -13.83
N CYS A 217 -26.28 -24.52 -12.89
CA CYS A 217 -27.35 -23.94 -12.09
C CYS A 217 -27.19 -22.44 -11.84
N VAL A 218 -28.27 -21.81 -11.36
CA VAL A 218 -28.36 -20.36 -11.16
C VAL A 218 -29.16 -20.02 -9.89
N GLY A 219 -28.69 -19.02 -9.14
CA GLY A 219 -29.32 -18.52 -7.91
C GLY A 219 -28.71 -19.06 -6.61
N GLU A 220 -27.72 -19.95 -6.73
CA GLU A 220 -26.86 -20.50 -5.69
C GLU A 220 -26.15 -19.43 -4.85
N ARG A 221 -25.65 -18.36 -5.48
CA ARG A 221 -24.80 -17.34 -4.81
C ARG A 221 -25.49 -16.68 -3.61
N GLY A 222 -26.78 -16.36 -3.74
CA GLY A 222 -27.56 -15.74 -2.65
C GLY A 222 -27.77 -16.68 -1.47
N LEU A 223 -28.02 -17.97 -1.74
CA LEU A 223 -28.18 -18.99 -0.70
C LEU A 223 -26.87 -19.29 0.04
N LEU A 224 -25.77 -19.42 -0.70
CA LEU A 224 -24.43 -19.66 -0.14
C LEU A 224 -23.98 -18.50 0.76
N ARG A 225 -24.15 -17.25 0.30
CA ARG A 225 -23.77 -16.05 1.07
C ARG A 225 -24.80 -15.60 2.11
N ARG A 226 -26.01 -16.17 2.09
CA ARG A 226 -27.19 -15.74 2.88
C ARG A 226 -27.59 -14.29 2.61
N GLU A 227 -27.53 -13.91 1.34
CA GLU A 227 -27.84 -12.59 0.79
C GLU A 227 -29.11 -12.63 -0.07
N ALA A 228 -29.69 -11.46 -0.38
CA ALA A 228 -30.71 -11.33 -1.41
C ALA A 228 -30.14 -11.68 -2.82
N ARG A 229 -31.01 -11.94 -3.80
CA ARG A 229 -30.62 -12.16 -5.20
C ARG A 229 -29.79 -10.96 -5.70
N SER A 230 -28.51 -11.18 -6.02
CA SER A 230 -27.59 -10.12 -6.43
C SER A 230 -27.70 -9.71 -7.90
N ALA A 231 -28.53 -10.41 -8.67
CA ALA A 231 -28.86 -10.14 -10.06
C ALA A 231 -30.25 -10.73 -10.40
N THR A 232 -30.85 -10.30 -11.50
CA THR A 232 -32.05 -10.86 -12.12
C THR A 232 -31.67 -11.99 -13.06
N ALA A 233 -32.37 -13.12 -13.04
CA ALA A 233 -32.15 -14.24 -13.95
C ALA A 233 -33.32 -14.36 -14.93
N LEU A 234 -33.04 -14.25 -16.23
CA LEU A 234 -34.03 -14.32 -17.31
C LEU A 234 -33.75 -15.52 -18.23
N ALA A 235 -34.81 -16.16 -18.71
CA ALA A 235 -34.72 -17.17 -19.76
C ALA A 235 -34.39 -16.51 -21.11
N ASP A 236 -33.14 -16.61 -21.58
CA ASP A 236 -32.72 -16.04 -22.88
C ASP A 236 -33.31 -16.85 -24.06
N GLU A 237 -33.65 -18.11 -23.81
CA GLU A 237 -34.25 -19.13 -24.67
C GLU A 237 -35.23 -19.93 -23.79
N PRO A 238 -36.17 -20.74 -24.34
CA PRO A 238 -37.07 -21.56 -23.51
C PRO A 238 -36.26 -22.49 -22.58
N VAL A 239 -36.44 -22.32 -21.27
CA VAL A 239 -35.64 -22.99 -20.23
C VAL A 239 -36.48 -24.02 -19.49
N THR A 240 -35.91 -25.22 -19.30
CA THR A 240 -36.43 -26.22 -18.37
C THR A 240 -35.42 -26.40 -17.25
N ALA A 241 -35.85 -26.30 -16.00
CA ALA A 241 -34.98 -26.39 -14.83
C ALA A 241 -35.63 -27.14 -13.66
N PHE A 242 -34.83 -27.72 -12.77
CA PHE A 242 -35.28 -28.13 -11.44
C PHE A 242 -35.13 -26.96 -10.47
N ARG A 243 -36.24 -26.45 -9.93
CA ARG A 243 -36.24 -25.52 -8.78
C ARG A 243 -36.11 -26.34 -7.50
N VAL A 244 -34.94 -26.29 -6.87
CA VAL A 244 -34.60 -26.98 -5.62
C VAL A 244 -34.73 -25.99 -4.45
N PRO A 245 -35.52 -26.30 -3.40
CA PRO A 245 -35.63 -25.45 -2.21
C PRO A 245 -34.27 -25.20 -1.53
N GLY A 246 -34.07 -23.98 -1.03
CA GLY A 246 -32.78 -23.53 -0.50
C GLY A 246 -32.31 -24.26 0.76
N ASP A 247 -33.23 -24.66 1.63
CA ASP A 247 -32.95 -25.51 2.79
C ASP A 247 -32.40 -26.88 2.37
N ARG A 248 -33.00 -27.49 1.34
CA ARG A 248 -32.59 -28.78 0.79
C ARG A 248 -31.26 -28.70 0.06
N PHE A 249 -31.05 -27.64 -0.71
CA PHE A 249 -29.78 -27.37 -1.39
C PHE A 249 -28.62 -27.21 -0.38
N LEU A 250 -28.82 -26.47 0.71
CA LEU A 250 -27.80 -26.30 1.76
C LEU A 250 -27.52 -27.61 2.52
N ALA A 251 -28.56 -28.38 2.88
CA ALA A 251 -28.38 -29.69 3.52
C ALA A 251 -27.68 -30.73 2.62
N ILE A 252 -27.80 -30.58 1.30
CA ILE A 252 -27.06 -31.35 0.28
C ILE A 252 -25.58 -30.97 0.25
N LEU A 253 -25.26 -29.66 0.32
CA LEU A 253 -23.90 -29.14 0.32
C LEU A 253 -23.11 -29.56 1.57
N GLU A 254 -23.72 -29.51 2.75
CA GLU A 254 -23.08 -29.98 3.98
C GLU A 254 -22.62 -31.44 3.85
N ARG A 255 -23.43 -32.28 3.19
CA ARG A 255 -23.24 -33.72 3.03
C ARG A 255 -22.32 -34.15 1.87
N SER A 256 -21.98 -33.28 0.93
CA SER A 256 -21.08 -33.61 -0.20
C SER A 256 -19.86 -32.69 -0.28
N ALA A 257 -18.67 -33.29 -0.23
CA ALA A 257 -17.41 -32.59 -0.46
C ALA A 257 -17.26 -32.16 -1.94
N GLU A 258 -17.56 -33.06 -2.90
CA GLU A 258 -17.51 -32.75 -4.35
C GLU A 258 -18.37 -31.53 -4.70
N LEU A 259 -19.55 -31.39 -4.09
CA LEU A 259 -20.39 -30.21 -4.33
C LEU A 259 -19.82 -28.93 -3.69
N ARG A 260 -19.24 -29.00 -2.48
CA ARG A 260 -18.58 -27.83 -1.88
C ARG A 260 -17.40 -27.36 -2.73
N GLU A 261 -16.50 -28.28 -3.09
CA GLU A 261 -15.37 -28.00 -3.98
C GLU A 261 -15.82 -27.43 -5.33
N TYR A 262 -16.91 -27.96 -5.91
CA TYR A 262 -17.52 -27.45 -7.14
C TYR A 262 -18.03 -26.00 -7.01
N PHE A 263 -18.71 -25.64 -5.91
CA PHE A 263 -19.21 -24.27 -5.72
C PHE A 263 -18.14 -23.27 -5.25
N ASP A 264 -17.15 -23.71 -4.45
CA ASP A 264 -15.97 -22.91 -4.12
C ASP A 264 -15.18 -22.57 -5.41
N SER A 265 -15.04 -23.55 -6.32
CA SER A 265 -14.44 -23.35 -7.64
C SER A 265 -15.22 -22.34 -8.48
N LEU A 266 -16.56 -22.42 -8.48
CA LEU A 266 -17.42 -21.50 -9.23
C LEU A 266 -17.38 -20.07 -8.69
N GLU A 267 -17.27 -19.87 -7.37
CA GLU A 267 -17.12 -18.54 -6.80
C GLU A 267 -15.91 -17.81 -7.40
N SER A 268 -14.78 -18.50 -7.63
CA SER A 268 -13.60 -17.93 -8.27
C SER A 268 -13.83 -17.49 -9.74
N VAL A 269 -14.69 -18.18 -10.49
CA VAL A 269 -15.05 -17.84 -11.88
C VAL A 269 -15.84 -16.52 -11.94
N TYR A 270 -16.64 -16.24 -10.92
CA TYR A 270 -17.52 -15.07 -10.88
C TYR A 270 -16.84 -13.75 -10.49
N GLU A 271 -15.63 -13.75 -9.92
CA GLU A 271 -15.00 -12.52 -9.41
C GLU A 271 -14.31 -11.64 -10.48
N LEU A 272 -14.04 -12.17 -11.69
CA LEU A 272 -13.24 -11.50 -12.74
C LEU A 272 -13.96 -10.87 -13.97
N PRO A 273 -15.31 -10.75 -14.12
CA PRO A 273 -15.94 -10.12 -15.29
C PRO A 273 -15.99 -8.58 -15.18
N HIS A 274 -14.83 -7.91 -15.26
CA HIS A 274 -14.78 -6.43 -15.27
C HIS A 274 -14.91 -5.78 -16.66
N ARG A 275 -14.81 -6.54 -17.75
CA ARG A 275 -14.86 -6.03 -19.14
C ARG A 275 -15.64 -6.90 -20.15
N GLY A 276 -16.35 -7.93 -19.71
CA GLY A 276 -17.05 -8.89 -20.58
C GLY A 276 -18.10 -9.70 -19.83
N PHE A 277 -18.59 -10.78 -20.44
CA PHE A 277 -19.48 -11.77 -19.80
C PHE A 277 -18.92 -13.18 -19.95
N VAL A 278 -19.36 -14.11 -19.09
CA VAL A 278 -18.92 -15.51 -19.11
C VAL A 278 -20.08 -16.47 -19.41
N THR A 279 -19.86 -17.44 -20.31
CA THR A 279 -20.74 -18.61 -20.48
C THR A 279 -20.12 -19.78 -19.72
N ILE A 280 -20.87 -20.40 -18.81
CA ILE A 280 -20.41 -21.54 -18.01
C ILE A 280 -21.19 -22.80 -18.41
N PHE A 281 -20.46 -23.87 -18.75
CA PHE A 281 -21.03 -25.15 -19.17
C PHE A 281 -20.16 -26.34 -18.72
N ALA A 282 -20.77 -27.53 -18.70
CA ALA A 282 -20.09 -28.79 -18.37
C ALA A 282 -19.28 -29.30 -19.58
N GLY A 283 -18.00 -29.64 -19.37
CA GLY A 283 -17.09 -30.07 -20.44
C GLY A 283 -16.20 -31.26 -20.04
N ARG A 284 -15.20 -31.55 -20.87
CA ARG A 284 -14.11 -32.48 -20.51
C ARG A 284 -12.75 -31.91 -20.91
N PHE A 285 -11.78 -31.98 -20.01
CA PHE A 285 -10.39 -31.58 -20.22
C PHE A 285 -9.46 -32.75 -19.89
N LEU A 286 -8.50 -33.06 -20.78
CA LEU A 286 -7.65 -34.27 -20.72
C LEU A 286 -8.44 -35.57 -20.39
N GLY A 287 -9.65 -35.69 -20.96
CA GLY A 287 -10.53 -36.85 -20.76
C GLY A 287 -11.37 -36.83 -19.48
N LYS A 288 -11.11 -35.93 -18.52
CA LYS A 288 -11.81 -35.84 -17.22
C LYS A 288 -12.94 -34.81 -17.29
N PRO A 289 -14.07 -34.97 -16.55
CA PRO A 289 -15.10 -33.94 -16.44
C PRO A 289 -14.52 -32.62 -15.93
N CYS A 290 -14.93 -31.49 -16.49
CA CYS A 290 -14.44 -30.17 -16.09
C CYS A 290 -15.53 -29.10 -16.13
N ILE A 291 -15.36 -28.07 -15.30
CA ILE A 291 -16.07 -26.80 -15.46
C ILE A 291 -15.37 -26.08 -16.60
N THR A 292 -16.10 -25.73 -17.67
CA THR A 292 -15.59 -24.92 -18.77
C THR A 292 -16.21 -23.54 -18.75
N SER A 293 -15.38 -22.51 -18.74
CA SER A 293 -15.80 -21.11 -18.73
C SER A 293 -15.30 -20.43 -20.01
N LEU A 294 -16.24 -20.01 -20.86
CA LEU A 294 -15.97 -19.21 -22.05
C LEU A 294 -16.19 -17.73 -21.71
N TYR A 295 -15.10 -16.99 -21.58
CA TYR A 295 -15.10 -15.54 -21.41
C TYR A 295 -15.22 -14.86 -22.77
N HIS A 296 -16.22 -14.02 -22.94
CA HIS A 296 -16.41 -13.18 -24.13
C HIS A 296 -15.89 -11.78 -23.81
N LEU A 297 -14.79 -11.40 -24.45
CA LEU A 297 -13.97 -10.23 -24.09
C LEU A 297 -14.11 -9.13 -25.17
N PRO A 298 -13.72 -7.88 -24.87
CA PRO A 298 -13.79 -6.78 -25.84
C PRO A 298 -13.02 -7.08 -27.13
N ARG A 299 -13.46 -6.44 -28.24
CA ARG A 299 -12.83 -6.54 -29.58
C ARG A 299 -12.88 -7.94 -30.22
N GLY A 300 -13.76 -8.84 -29.75
CA GLY A 300 -13.91 -10.18 -30.32
C GLY A 300 -12.89 -11.20 -29.81
N ARG A 301 -12.12 -10.84 -28.77
CA ARG A 301 -11.31 -11.79 -28.01
C ARG A 301 -12.21 -12.78 -27.25
N HIS A 302 -11.77 -14.02 -27.16
CA HIS A 302 -12.39 -15.05 -26.35
C HIS A 302 -11.32 -15.71 -25.48
N ALA A 303 -11.68 -16.20 -24.31
CA ALA A 303 -10.81 -17.09 -23.54
C ALA A 303 -11.59 -18.31 -23.04
N VAL A 304 -11.01 -19.50 -23.18
CA VAL A 304 -11.56 -20.75 -22.67
C VAL A 304 -10.73 -21.15 -21.47
N ALA A 305 -11.34 -21.16 -20.29
CA ALA A 305 -10.78 -21.78 -19.10
C ALA A 305 -11.37 -23.17 -18.88
N SER A 306 -10.55 -24.11 -18.42
CA SER A 306 -10.98 -25.43 -17.96
C SER A 306 -10.38 -25.71 -16.59
N HIS A 307 -11.23 -26.09 -15.65
CA HIS A 307 -10.83 -26.55 -14.32
C HIS A 307 -11.48 -27.91 -14.03
N VAL A 308 -10.68 -28.87 -13.58
CA VAL A 308 -11.10 -30.24 -13.25
C VAL A 308 -11.34 -30.33 -11.75
N PRO A 309 -12.60 -30.43 -11.26
CA PRO A 309 -12.86 -30.58 -9.82
C PRO A 309 -12.18 -31.81 -9.25
N GLY A 310 -11.63 -31.71 -8.04
CA GLY A 310 -10.86 -32.79 -7.39
C GLY A 310 -9.43 -32.97 -7.92
N GLU A 311 -8.97 -32.19 -8.90
CA GLU A 311 -7.57 -32.12 -9.30
C GLU A 311 -7.06 -30.68 -9.27
N GLU A 312 -5.83 -30.47 -8.79
CA GLU A 312 -5.11 -29.19 -8.83
C GLU A 312 -4.65 -28.86 -10.26
N LEU A 313 -5.55 -28.94 -11.25
CA LEU A 313 -5.28 -28.81 -12.67
C LEU A 313 -6.12 -27.66 -13.27
N HIS A 314 -5.41 -26.66 -13.78
CA HIS A 314 -6.00 -25.45 -14.34
C HIS A 314 -5.40 -25.16 -15.72
N HIS A 315 -6.27 -24.82 -16.67
CA HIS A 315 -5.88 -24.43 -18.02
C HIS A 315 -6.67 -23.20 -18.48
N LEU A 316 -6.01 -22.33 -19.23
CA LEU A 316 -6.64 -21.23 -19.96
C LEU A 316 -5.96 -21.06 -21.32
N ALA A 317 -6.76 -20.85 -22.36
CA ALA A 317 -6.30 -20.44 -23.69
C ALA A 317 -7.10 -19.21 -24.18
N VAL A 318 -6.39 -18.22 -24.73
CA VAL A 318 -6.94 -16.99 -25.32
C VAL A 318 -6.95 -17.13 -26.84
N SER A 319 -8.00 -16.63 -27.48
CA SER A 319 -8.15 -16.53 -28.92
C SER A 319 -8.48 -15.08 -29.30
N GLU A 320 -7.73 -14.52 -30.24
CA GLU A 320 -7.88 -13.16 -30.74
C GLU A 320 -7.81 -13.16 -32.28
N PRO A 321 -8.71 -12.46 -33.00
CA PRO A 321 -8.69 -12.42 -34.46
C PRO A 321 -7.35 -11.92 -35.01
N GLY A 322 -6.72 -12.71 -35.87
CA GLY A 322 -5.41 -12.41 -36.46
C GLY A 322 -4.20 -13.05 -35.76
N LEU A 323 -4.38 -13.70 -34.61
CA LEU A 323 -3.36 -14.53 -33.94
C LEU A 323 -3.56 -16.04 -34.21
N GLU A 324 -4.16 -16.38 -35.37
CA GLU A 324 -4.51 -17.75 -35.76
C GLU A 324 -3.31 -18.50 -36.37
N GLY A 325 -2.45 -19.05 -35.50
CA GLY A 325 -1.35 -19.94 -35.88
C GLY A 325 -1.00 -20.95 -34.77
N PRO A 326 -0.16 -21.96 -35.04
CA PRO A 326 0.45 -22.76 -33.99
C PRO A 326 1.34 -21.87 -33.10
N PRO A 327 1.47 -22.15 -31.79
CA PRO A 327 2.28 -21.34 -30.90
C PRO A 327 3.76 -21.41 -31.29
N ASP A 328 4.43 -20.25 -31.28
CA ASP A 328 5.88 -20.16 -31.48
C ASP A 328 6.59 -20.69 -30.23
N GLU A 329 7.45 -21.71 -30.39
CA GLU A 329 8.24 -22.28 -29.30
C GLU A 329 9.13 -21.24 -28.59
N ARG A 330 9.48 -20.12 -29.24
CA ARG A 330 10.22 -19.00 -28.62
C ARG A 330 9.41 -18.26 -27.55
N GLY A 331 8.08 -18.36 -27.60
CA GLY A 331 7.17 -17.80 -26.60
C GLY A 331 6.81 -18.78 -25.48
N LYS A 332 7.43 -19.96 -25.44
CA LYS A 332 7.03 -21.07 -24.58
C LYS A 332 7.97 -21.27 -23.39
N TYR A 333 7.44 -21.14 -22.19
CA TYR A 333 8.16 -21.29 -20.94
C TYR A 333 7.55 -22.42 -20.11
N ARG A 334 8.39 -23.27 -19.49
CA ARG A 334 7.95 -24.42 -18.70
C ARG A 334 8.80 -24.59 -17.44
N PHE A 335 8.16 -25.03 -16.37
CA PHE A 335 8.75 -25.38 -15.08
C PHE A 335 8.25 -26.75 -14.63
N ILE A 336 9.14 -27.57 -14.07
CA ILE A 336 8.84 -28.92 -13.57
C ILE A 336 9.58 -29.15 -12.25
N ASP A 337 8.84 -29.33 -11.15
CA ASP A 337 9.38 -29.85 -9.89
C ASP A 337 8.83 -31.27 -9.66
N ALA A 338 9.62 -32.26 -10.08
CA ALA A 338 9.29 -33.67 -9.94
C ALA A 338 9.25 -34.17 -8.48
N ARG A 339 9.80 -33.42 -7.50
CA ARG A 339 9.71 -33.76 -6.07
C ARG A 339 8.39 -33.30 -5.46
N ARG A 340 7.81 -32.21 -5.98
CA ARG A 340 6.55 -31.61 -5.53
C ARG A 340 5.35 -31.91 -6.43
N GLY A 341 5.57 -32.62 -7.54
CA GLY A 341 4.53 -32.95 -8.53
C GLY A 341 4.09 -31.76 -9.39
N LEU A 342 4.81 -30.64 -9.33
CA LEU A 342 4.43 -29.39 -10.01
C LEU A 342 4.84 -29.45 -11.48
N GLU A 343 3.90 -29.15 -12.37
CA GLU A 343 4.13 -29.02 -13.80
C GLU A 343 3.40 -27.77 -14.27
N ARG A 344 4.15 -26.76 -14.73
CA ARG A 344 3.59 -25.47 -15.17
C ARG A 344 4.15 -25.09 -16.52
N GLU A 345 3.29 -24.63 -17.42
CA GLU A 345 3.64 -24.18 -18.77
C GLU A 345 2.87 -22.89 -19.08
N ILE A 346 3.57 -21.89 -19.63
CA ILE A 346 3.01 -20.62 -20.08
C ILE A 346 3.45 -20.38 -21.53
N VAL A 347 2.52 -19.93 -22.36
CA VAL A 347 2.77 -19.51 -23.74
C VAL A 347 2.42 -18.04 -23.87
N VAL A 348 3.37 -17.24 -24.35
CA VAL A 348 3.21 -15.81 -24.63
C VAL A 348 3.53 -15.47 -26.09
N THR A 349 3.16 -14.28 -26.57
CA THR A 349 3.69 -13.72 -27.81
C THR A 349 5.20 -13.43 -27.66
N PRO A 350 6.08 -13.82 -28.61
CA PRO A 350 7.52 -13.55 -28.50
C PRO A 350 7.88 -12.05 -28.49
N ASP A 351 7.12 -11.22 -29.21
CA ASP A 351 7.49 -9.81 -29.45
C ASP A 351 7.02 -8.85 -28.34
N ASP A 352 5.89 -9.14 -27.68
CA ASP A 352 5.30 -8.26 -26.65
C ASP A 352 4.75 -8.99 -25.41
N GLY A 353 5.04 -10.28 -25.24
CA GLY A 353 4.86 -11.03 -23.98
C GLY A 353 3.41 -11.28 -23.55
N ARG A 354 2.39 -11.02 -24.39
CA ARG A 354 0.97 -11.25 -24.07
C ARG A 354 0.68 -12.72 -23.86
N ILE A 355 -0.06 -13.05 -22.80
CA ILE A 355 -0.39 -14.44 -22.47
C ILE A 355 -1.39 -15.00 -23.49
N LEU A 356 -0.96 -16.03 -24.22
CA LEU A 356 -1.77 -16.80 -25.16
C LEU A 356 -2.41 -18.01 -24.49
N SER A 357 -1.67 -18.72 -23.64
CA SER A 357 -2.24 -19.81 -22.82
C SER A 357 -1.37 -20.12 -21.60
N PHE A 358 -1.93 -20.84 -20.64
CA PHE A 358 -1.15 -21.53 -19.61
C PHE A 358 -1.82 -22.84 -19.19
N THR A 359 -1.01 -23.75 -18.66
CA THR A 359 -1.46 -24.97 -17.99
C THR A 359 -0.65 -25.14 -16.70
N ALA A 360 -1.32 -25.39 -15.59
CA ALA A 360 -0.69 -25.60 -14.30
C ALA A 360 -1.28 -26.82 -13.59
N ARG A 361 -0.39 -27.72 -13.16
CA ARG A 361 -0.67 -28.75 -12.15
C ARG A 361 0.01 -28.38 -10.84
N GLY A 362 -0.76 -28.49 -9.76
CA GLY A 362 -0.32 -28.23 -8.39
C GLY A 362 -0.58 -26.80 -7.95
N ASP A 363 -0.92 -26.65 -6.67
CA ASP A 363 -1.22 -25.42 -5.95
C ASP A 363 -0.26 -24.25 -6.33
N TRP A 364 -0.80 -23.10 -6.76
CA TRP A 364 0.00 -22.01 -7.33
C TRP A 364 -0.53 -20.61 -6.98
N VAL A 365 0.22 -19.90 -6.14
CA VAL A 365 -0.12 -18.57 -5.60
C VAL A 365 -0.29 -17.45 -6.65
N ASP A 366 0.34 -17.55 -7.81
CA ASP A 366 0.19 -16.52 -8.87
C ASP A 366 -1.01 -16.77 -9.79
N LEU A 367 -1.59 -17.97 -9.75
CA LEU A 367 -2.60 -18.42 -10.72
C LEU A 367 -3.79 -17.44 -10.86
N PRO A 368 -4.38 -16.87 -9.79
CA PRO A 368 -5.47 -15.90 -9.94
C PRO A 368 -5.04 -14.61 -10.66
N LYS A 369 -3.78 -14.18 -10.49
CA LYS A 369 -3.22 -13.03 -11.22
C LYS A 369 -3.02 -13.35 -12.69
N LEU A 370 -2.51 -14.54 -13.00
CA LEU A 370 -2.25 -14.98 -14.38
C LEU A 370 -3.57 -15.13 -15.16
N PHE A 371 -4.62 -15.66 -14.52
CA PHE A 371 -5.99 -15.63 -15.04
C PHE A 371 -6.43 -14.20 -15.37
N ALA A 372 -6.38 -13.27 -14.40
CA ALA A 372 -6.80 -11.89 -14.61
C ALA A 372 -6.00 -11.19 -15.73
N LEU A 373 -4.67 -11.36 -15.75
CA LEU A 373 -3.78 -10.74 -16.73
C LEU A 373 -4.04 -11.25 -18.15
N ALA A 374 -4.25 -12.56 -18.32
CA ALA A 374 -4.62 -13.16 -19.61
C ALA A 374 -6.00 -12.67 -20.11
N LEU A 375 -7.00 -12.61 -19.22
CA LEU A 375 -8.33 -12.10 -19.56
C LEU A 375 -8.31 -10.62 -19.94
N GLU A 376 -7.55 -9.78 -19.23
CA GLU A 376 -7.37 -8.38 -19.63
C GLU A 376 -6.56 -8.23 -20.93
N GLY A 377 -5.67 -9.18 -21.24
CA GLY A 377 -4.77 -9.16 -22.41
C GLY A 377 -3.43 -8.48 -22.12
N GLY A 378 -2.99 -8.53 -20.86
CA GLY A 378 -1.67 -8.05 -20.45
C GLY A 378 -0.54 -9.04 -20.77
N SER A 379 0.67 -8.58 -20.53
CA SER A 379 1.92 -9.22 -20.91
C SER A 379 2.80 -9.56 -19.70
N LEU A 380 3.54 -10.66 -19.80
CA LEU A 380 4.70 -10.92 -18.94
C LEU A 380 5.93 -10.23 -19.55
N SER A 381 6.75 -9.61 -18.71
CA SER A 381 8.06 -9.08 -19.15
C SER A 381 9.10 -10.19 -19.31
N PRO A 382 10.17 -10.02 -20.12
CA PRO A 382 11.16 -11.06 -20.36
C PRO A 382 11.78 -11.65 -19.08
N TRP A 383 12.04 -10.80 -18.08
CA TRP A 383 12.51 -11.24 -16.77
C TRP A 383 11.52 -12.18 -16.06
N GLN A 384 10.20 -11.94 -16.15
CA GLN A 384 9.19 -12.79 -15.50
C GLN A 384 9.11 -14.18 -16.14
N CYS A 385 9.29 -14.25 -17.46
CA CYS A 385 9.38 -15.51 -18.18
C CYS A 385 10.63 -16.30 -17.78
N ALA A 386 11.79 -15.63 -17.63
CA ALA A 386 13.02 -16.24 -17.15
C ALA A 386 12.90 -16.75 -15.69
N ALA A 387 12.44 -15.90 -14.77
CA ALA A 387 12.24 -16.27 -13.37
C ALA A 387 11.22 -17.41 -13.18
N PHE A 388 10.22 -17.50 -14.06
CA PHE A 388 9.29 -18.63 -14.09
C PHE A 388 9.95 -19.95 -14.48
N THR A 389 10.87 -19.96 -15.45
CA THR A 389 11.63 -21.17 -15.81
C THR A 389 12.52 -21.65 -14.66
N GLU A 390 13.08 -20.74 -13.85
CA GLU A 390 13.91 -21.10 -12.70
C GLU A 390 13.10 -21.52 -11.45
N THR A 391 12.02 -20.80 -11.13
CA THR A 391 11.32 -20.89 -9.83
C THR A 391 9.91 -21.48 -9.89
N GLY A 392 9.31 -21.53 -11.09
CA GLY A 392 7.89 -21.84 -11.29
C GLY A 392 6.92 -20.74 -10.85
N SER A 393 7.41 -19.58 -10.40
CA SER A 393 6.63 -18.38 -10.10
C SER A 393 6.94 -17.29 -11.12
N ILE A 394 5.90 -16.53 -11.49
CA ILE A 394 6.00 -15.36 -12.39
C ILE A 394 6.23 -14.05 -11.63
N ASP A 395 6.29 -14.09 -10.29
CA ASP A 395 6.45 -12.95 -9.37
C ASP A 395 5.79 -11.65 -9.89
N LEU A 396 4.49 -11.75 -10.17
CA LEU A 396 3.63 -10.62 -10.56
C LEU A 396 3.31 -9.75 -9.32
N GLU A 397 4.34 -9.08 -8.80
CA GLU A 397 4.43 -8.47 -7.46
C GLU A 397 4.10 -9.45 -6.30
N SER A 398 4.54 -9.11 -5.08
CA SER A 398 3.68 -9.43 -3.92
C SER A 398 2.33 -8.72 -4.15
N PRO A 399 1.17 -9.41 -4.07
CA PRO A 399 -0.04 -9.00 -4.79
C PRO A 399 -0.39 -7.50 -4.73
N PRO A 400 -0.97 -6.90 -5.80
CA PRO A 400 -1.48 -5.53 -5.77
C PRO A 400 -2.53 -5.24 -4.67
N SER A 401 -3.05 -6.29 -4.03
CA SER A 401 -3.94 -6.29 -2.87
C SER A 401 -3.24 -6.37 -1.49
N LEU A 402 -1.91 -6.45 -1.44
CA LEU A 402 -1.11 -6.60 -0.20
C LEU A 402 0.08 -5.63 -0.06
N ARG A 403 0.38 -4.78 -1.05
CA ARG A 403 1.15 -3.55 -0.80
C ARG A 403 0.20 -2.47 -0.27
N PRO A 404 0.44 -1.86 0.90
CA PRO A 404 -0.43 -0.82 1.43
C PRO A 404 -0.57 0.35 0.44
N ASP A 405 -1.79 0.85 0.28
CA ASP A 405 -2.06 2.07 -0.52
C ASP A 405 -1.28 3.28 0.05
N ASP A 406 -0.88 3.21 1.32
CA ASP A 406 -0.05 4.20 2.02
C ASP A 406 1.48 3.99 1.89
N GLU A 407 1.96 2.98 1.15
CA GLU A 407 3.40 2.81 0.85
C GLU A 407 3.94 4.06 0.15
N ILE A 408 4.97 4.70 0.71
CA ILE A 408 5.64 5.85 0.08
C ILE A 408 6.47 5.37 -1.11
N VAL A 409 6.02 5.68 -2.32
CA VAL A 409 6.72 5.33 -3.57
C VAL A 409 7.76 6.38 -3.94
N CYS A 410 7.51 7.67 -3.68
CA CYS A 410 8.50 8.74 -3.83
C CYS A 410 8.86 9.35 -2.47
N THR A 411 10.02 9.03 -1.91
CA THR A 411 10.44 9.52 -0.59
C THR A 411 10.60 11.05 -0.56
N CYS A 412 11.20 11.64 -1.59
CA CYS A 412 11.47 13.08 -1.69
C CYS A 412 10.18 13.93 -1.67
N MET A 413 9.13 13.44 -2.35
CA MET A 413 7.86 14.15 -2.51
C MET A 413 6.73 13.57 -1.63
N ARG A 414 7.05 12.55 -0.81
CA ARG A 414 6.15 11.80 0.08
C ARG A 414 4.89 11.20 -0.58
N VAL A 415 4.93 11.02 -1.91
CA VAL A 415 3.80 10.47 -2.70
C VAL A 415 3.61 8.98 -2.38
N ARG A 416 2.39 8.61 -1.99
CA ARG A 416 2.01 7.24 -1.62
C ARG A 416 1.47 6.46 -2.84
N ARG A 417 1.45 5.12 -2.77
CA ARG A 417 0.95 4.24 -3.85
C ARG A 417 -0.50 4.58 -4.25
N ARG A 418 -1.35 4.98 -3.29
CA ARG A 418 -2.72 5.48 -3.51
C ARG A 418 -2.79 6.73 -4.37
N ASP A 419 -1.82 7.64 -4.24
CA ASP A 419 -1.82 8.94 -4.91
C ASP A 419 -1.43 8.76 -6.40
N LEU A 420 -0.44 7.91 -6.65
CA LEU A 420 -0.10 7.43 -8.00
C LEU A 420 -1.28 6.67 -8.62
N ARG A 421 -1.88 5.71 -7.89
CA ARG A 421 -3.04 4.95 -8.36
C ARG A 421 -4.23 5.86 -8.74
N ARG A 422 -4.51 6.89 -7.94
CA ARG A 422 -5.52 7.92 -8.25
C ARG A 422 -5.17 8.72 -9.50
N ALA A 423 -3.90 9.06 -9.72
CA ALA A 423 -3.46 9.76 -10.94
C ALA A 423 -3.64 8.87 -12.19
N ILE A 424 -3.25 7.59 -12.11
CA ILE A 424 -3.40 6.60 -13.20
C ILE A 424 -4.87 6.38 -13.54
N LEU A 425 -5.71 6.10 -12.54
CA LEU A 425 -7.16 5.93 -12.72
C LEU A 425 -7.86 7.17 -13.29
N ALA A 426 -7.28 8.35 -13.07
CA ALA A 426 -7.75 9.62 -13.63
C ALA A 426 -6.94 10.07 -14.86
N GLY A 427 -6.38 9.12 -15.63
CA GLY A 427 -5.90 9.31 -17.00
C GLY A 427 -4.39 9.50 -17.19
N CYS A 428 -3.59 9.56 -16.12
CA CYS A 428 -2.14 9.74 -16.26
C CYS A 428 -1.45 8.42 -16.65
N ASN A 429 -1.19 8.23 -17.95
CA ASN A 429 -0.64 6.99 -18.53
C ASN A 429 0.86 7.08 -18.91
N THR A 430 1.56 8.16 -18.53
CA THR A 430 3.01 8.31 -18.73
C THR A 430 3.72 8.80 -17.46
N PRO A 431 5.02 8.53 -17.27
CA PRO A 431 5.79 9.02 -16.12
C PRO A 431 5.76 10.55 -15.99
N GLU A 432 5.71 11.27 -17.12
CA GLU A 432 5.62 12.73 -17.18
C GLU A 432 4.26 13.20 -16.65
N ALA A 433 3.16 12.62 -17.15
CA ALA A 433 1.81 12.94 -16.66
C ALA A 433 1.63 12.61 -15.16
N ILE A 434 2.32 11.58 -14.65
CA ILE A 434 2.38 11.24 -13.23
C ILE A 434 3.21 12.27 -12.45
N ARG A 435 4.40 12.62 -12.93
CA ARG A 435 5.29 13.62 -12.34
C ARG A 435 4.61 14.98 -12.27
N ASP A 436 4.00 15.44 -13.34
CA ASP A 436 3.43 16.78 -13.43
C ASP A 436 2.18 16.92 -12.52
N ARG A 437 1.48 15.80 -12.25
CA ARG A 437 0.30 15.75 -11.36
C ARG A 437 0.61 15.48 -9.89
N THR A 438 1.66 14.71 -9.58
CA THR A 438 1.97 14.25 -8.21
C THR A 438 3.30 14.78 -7.66
N ARG A 439 4.13 15.37 -8.53
CA ARG A 439 5.56 15.67 -8.35
C ARG A 439 6.47 14.46 -8.16
N ALA A 440 5.95 13.23 -8.13
CA ALA A 440 6.79 12.04 -8.01
C ALA A 440 7.82 11.97 -9.16
N GLY A 441 9.08 11.70 -8.83
CA GLY A 441 10.19 11.66 -9.78
C GLY A 441 10.85 13.01 -10.10
N SER A 442 10.28 14.15 -9.69
CA SER A 442 10.81 15.50 -10.03
C SER A 442 12.07 15.94 -9.27
N ALA A 443 12.53 15.18 -8.26
CA ALA A 443 13.76 15.46 -7.51
C ALA A 443 14.91 14.54 -7.98
N CYS A 444 15.17 13.43 -7.26
CA CYS A 444 16.25 12.51 -7.61
C CYS A 444 15.92 11.52 -8.74
N GLY A 445 14.67 11.39 -9.18
CA GLY A 445 14.26 10.40 -10.18
C GLY A 445 14.16 8.94 -9.70
N ALA A 446 14.71 8.56 -8.54
CA ALA A 446 14.82 7.17 -8.05
C ALA A 446 13.50 6.37 -7.86
N CYS A 447 12.35 6.99 -8.03
CA CYS A 447 11.03 6.32 -8.00
C CYS A 447 10.42 6.11 -9.39
N LEU A 448 11.06 6.59 -10.46
CA LEU A 448 10.59 6.46 -11.84
C LEU A 448 10.46 4.99 -12.31
N PRO A 449 11.34 4.04 -11.93
CA PRO A 449 11.14 2.62 -12.28
C PRO A 449 9.84 2.05 -11.70
N ARG A 450 9.58 2.28 -10.41
CA ARG A 450 8.29 1.92 -9.76
C ARG A 450 7.08 2.58 -10.42
N ILE A 451 7.21 3.82 -10.88
CA ILE A 451 6.12 4.53 -11.59
C ILE A 451 5.87 3.90 -12.97
N ALA A 452 6.93 3.49 -13.67
CA ALA A 452 6.82 2.80 -14.95
C ALA A 452 6.18 1.40 -14.80
N ASP A 453 6.57 0.62 -13.79
CA ASP A 453 5.89 -0.65 -13.45
C ASP A 453 4.40 -0.45 -13.18
N MET A 454 4.05 0.55 -12.34
CA MET A 454 2.65 0.88 -12.03
C MET A 454 1.86 1.35 -13.27
N LEU A 455 2.54 1.76 -14.34
CA LEU A 455 1.98 2.10 -15.65
C LEU A 455 1.97 0.92 -16.64
N GLY A 456 2.36 -0.29 -16.20
CA GLY A 456 2.43 -1.49 -17.04
C GLY A 456 3.61 -1.51 -18.02
N LYS A 457 4.67 -0.74 -17.75
CA LYS A 457 5.89 -0.68 -18.59
C LYS A 457 7.03 -1.40 -17.88
N SER A 458 7.77 -2.24 -18.61
CA SER A 458 9.01 -2.82 -18.07
C SER A 458 10.08 -1.73 -17.92
N ALA A 459 10.61 -1.57 -16.71
CA ALA A 459 11.66 -0.60 -16.37
C ALA A 459 12.87 -1.21 -15.65
N TRP A 460 12.96 -2.55 -15.63
CA TRP A 460 13.98 -3.31 -14.94
C TRP A 460 14.67 -4.30 -15.86
N THR A 461 15.97 -4.46 -15.68
CA THR A 461 16.79 -5.47 -16.35
C THR A 461 17.32 -6.45 -15.29
N SER A 462 17.27 -7.75 -15.59
CA SER A 462 17.89 -8.80 -14.77
C SER A 462 19.42 -8.59 -14.75
N ALA A 463 20.06 -8.73 -13.59
CA ALA A 463 21.50 -8.45 -13.44
C ALA A 463 22.18 -9.38 -12.43
N GLU A 464 23.50 -9.48 -12.52
CA GLU A 464 24.34 -10.20 -11.56
C GLU A 464 25.49 -9.33 -11.02
N ILE A 465 25.95 -9.62 -9.80
CA ILE A 465 27.14 -9.00 -9.21
C ILE A 465 28.36 -9.86 -9.58
N VAL A 466 29.20 -9.35 -10.48
CA VAL A 466 30.38 -10.08 -10.99
C VAL A 466 31.65 -9.88 -10.16
N SER A 467 31.67 -8.87 -9.28
CA SER A 467 32.75 -8.70 -8.29
C SER A 467 32.35 -7.77 -7.16
N ALA A 468 32.95 -7.98 -5.98
CA ALA A 468 32.96 -7.05 -4.87
C ALA A 468 34.41 -6.71 -4.49
N ILE A 469 34.69 -5.43 -4.22
CA ILE A 469 36.03 -4.89 -3.95
C ILE A 469 35.96 -4.07 -2.66
N ASP A 470 36.72 -4.44 -1.63
CA ASP A 470 36.87 -3.62 -0.41
C ASP A 470 37.66 -2.34 -0.74
N VAL A 471 37.06 -1.17 -0.52
CA VAL A 471 37.64 0.15 -0.84
C VAL A 471 38.29 0.78 0.40
N CYS A 472 37.62 0.69 1.54
CA CYS A 472 38.16 1.01 2.86
C CYS A 472 37.33 0.27 3.93
N PRO A 473 37.74 0.25 5.22
CA PRO A 473 36.96 -0.36 6.30
C PRO A 473 35.47 0.03 6.28
N GLY A 474 34.59 -0.94 6.02
CA GLY A 474 33.14 -0.76 5.95
C GLY A 474 32.59 -0.18 4.64
N VAL A 475 33.39 -0.08 3.57
CA VAL A 475 32.98 0.43 2.25
C VAL A 475 33.46 -0.52 1.14
N ARG A 476 32.52 -0.96 0.28
CA ARG A 476 32.78 -1.85 -0.86
C ARG A 476 32.28 -1.24 -2.16
N ALA A 477 33.01 -1.46 -3.25
CA ALA A 477 32.49 -1.31 -4.60
C ALA A 477 31.93 -2.65 -5.08
N PHE A 478 30.79 -2.63 -5.76
CA PHE A 478 30.17 -3.80 -6.39
C PHE A 478 30.02 -3.51 -7.88
N ARG A 479 30.37 -4.50 -8.72
CA ARG A 479 30.23 -4.41 -10.18
C ARG A 479 29.07 -5.28 -10.65
N LEU A 480 28.17 -4.69 -11.43
CA LEU A 480 26.99 -5.35 -11.97
C LEU A 480 27.00 -5.36 -13.49
N VAL A 481 26.57 -6.48 -14.07
CA VAL A 481 26.26 -6.59 -15.51
C VAL A 481 24.81 -7.07 -15.68
N PRO A 482 24.08 -6.60 -16.71
CA PRO A 482 22.84 -7.23 -17.14
C PRO A 482 23.05 -8.70 -17.50
N ARG A 483 22.07 -9.56 -17.23
CA ARG A 483 22.01 -10.92 -17.79
C ARG A 483 21.57 -10.89 -19.25
N ASP A 484 20.52 -10.11 -19.52
CA ASP A 484 19.78 -10.11 -20.79
C ASP A 484 19.83 -8.72 -21.48
N GLY A 485 21.03 -8.16 -21.68
CA GLY A 485 21.18 -6.87 -22.37
C GLY A 485 22.59 -6.26 -22.27
N GLU A 486 22.75 -5.06 -22.83
CA GLU A 486 24.00 -4.30 -22.76
C GLU A 486 24.01 -3.30 -21.60
N VAL A 487 25.21 -2.91 -21.14
CA VAL A 487 25.40 -1.86 -20.15
C VAL A 487 25.15 -0.51 -20.81
N VAL A 488 24.06 0.16 -20.42
CA VAL A 488 23.63 1.45 -20.97
C VAL A 488 24.63 2.54 -20.57
N HIS A 489 24.91 3.47 -21.49
CA HIS A 489 25.72 4.65 -21.19
C HIS A 489 25.11 5.48 -20.04
N ALA A 490 25.96 6.03 -19.19
CA ALA A 490 25.55 6.83 -18.03
C ALA A 490 26.47 8.03 -17.85
N GLU A 491 25.89 9.19 -17.55
CA GLU A 491 26.64 10.39 -17.25
C GLU A 491 27.14 10.40 -15.79
N PRO A 492 28.32 10.98 -15.50
CA PRO A 492 28.83 11.06 -14.14
C PRO A 492 27.85 11.79 -13.21
N GLY A 493 27.52 11.15 -12.08
CA GLY A 493 26.50 11.61 -11.14
C GLY A 493 25.11 10.97 -11.30
N GLN A 494 24.89 10.17 -12.35
CA GLN A 494 23.69 9.32 -12.42
C GLN A 494 23.75 8.14 -11.45
N HIS A 495 22.58 7.61 -11.10
CA HIS A 495 22.41 6.42 -10.27
C HIS A 495 21.65 5.33 -11.02
N ILE A 496 21.78 4.09 -10.54
CA ILE A 496 20.84 3.01 -10.82
C ILE A 496 20.03 2.71 -9.55
N VAL A 497 18.77 2.30 -9.72
CA VAL A 497 18.00 1.67 -8.63
C VAL A 497 18.26 0.18 -8.69
N ILE A 498 18.71 -0.41 -7.58
CA ILE A 498 18.89 -1.86 -7.47
C ILE A 498 17.76 -2.42 -6.60
N GLN A 499 17.10 -3.45 -7.11
CA GLN A 499 16.10 -4.27 -6.42
C GLN A 499 16.69 -5.66 -6.18
N ALA A 500 16.54 -6.20 -4.97
CA ALA A 500 16.92 -7.57 -4.64
C ALA A 500 15.90 -8.20 -3.70
N GLU A 501 15.70 -9.52 -3.81
CA GLU A 501 14.92 -10.25 -2.79
C GLU A 501 15.77 -10.48 -1.53
N ILE A 502 15.27 -10.02 -0.39
CA ILE A 502 15.90 -10.20 0.91
C ILE A 502 14.83 -10.70 1.89
N ASP A 503 15.01 -11.94 2.35
CA ASP A 503 14.14 -12.61 3.33
C ASP A 503 12.64 -12.59 2.94
N GLY A 504 12.34 -12.99 1.69
CA GLY A 504 10.98 -13.08 1.15
C GLY A 504 10.36 -11.74 0.75
N ARG A 505 11.16 -10.68 0.61
CA ARG A 505 10.70 -9.31 0.30
C ARG A 505 11.64 -8.61 -0.66
N PHE A 506 11.09 -7.99 -1.72
CA PHE A 506 11.88 -7.10 -2.57
C PHE A 506 12.19 -5.79 -1.85
N ILE A 507 13.48 -5.50 -1.70
CA ILE A 507 14.00 -4.26 -1.12
C ILE A 507 14.77 -3.53 -2.23
N GLU A 508 14.56 -2.22 -2.30
CA GLU A 508 15.11 -1.36 -3.35
C GLU A 508 15.97 -0.23 -2.77
N ARG A 509 17.10 0.07 -3.39
CA ARG A 509 17.95 1.23 -3.05
C ARG A 509 18.57 1.87 -4.30
N PRO A 510 18.51 3.20 -4.46
CA PRO A 510 19.31 3.90 -5.46
C PRO A 510 20.77 4.00 -5.01
N TYR A 511 21.70 3.83 -5.95
CA TYR A 511 23.13 4.03 -5.75
C TYR A 511 23.77 4.76 -6.94
N THR A 512 24.43 5.89 -6.67
CA THR A 512 25.19 6.66 -7.67
C THR A 512 26.30 5.80 -8.25
N LEU A 513 26.43 5.82 -9.57
CA LEU A 513 27.47 5.09 -10.30
C LEU A 513 28.83 5.74 -10.03
N SER A 514 29.80 4.95 -9.56
CA SER A 514 31.13 5.42 -9.17
C SER A 514 32.21 5.19 -10.23
N ALA A 515 31.89 4.50 -11.33
CA ALA A 515 32.76 4.34 -12.51
C ALA A 515 32.01 4.58 -13.82
N PRO A 516 32.68 5.06 -14.90
CA PRO A 516 32.08 5.18 -16.22
C PRO A 516 31.66 3.81 -16.80
N THR A 517 30.42 3.71 -17.29
CA THR A 517 29.81 2.45 -17.80
C THR A 517 30.48 1.89 -19.06
N SER A 518 31.23 2.72 -19.79
CA SER A 518 32.17 2.31 -20.85
C SER A 518 33.30 1.37 -20.39
N SER A 519 33.23 0.85 -19.17
CA SER A 519 34.09 -0.18 -18.58
C SER A 519 33.44 -1.57 -18.59
N GLY A 520 32.28 -1.72 -19.26
CA GLY A 520 31.59 -3.00 -19.46
C GLY A 520 30.75 -3.46 -18.27
N HIS A 521 30.50 -2.59 -17.28
CA HIS A 521 29.73 -2.87 -16.07
C HIS A 521 29.25 -1.56 -15.43
N TYR A 522 28.24 -1.65 -14.57
CA TYR A 522 27.91 -0.61 -13.59
C TYR A 522 28.74 -0.83 -12.32
N GLU A 523 29.49 0.17 -11.83
CA GLU A 523 30.12 0.13 -10.50
C GLU A 523 29.33 1.03 -9.54
N ILE A 524 28.97 0.50 -8.37
CA ILE A 524 28.37 1.26 -7.27
C ILE A 524 29.19 1.09 -6.00
N THR A 525 29.28 2.14 -5.16
CA THR A 525 30.05 2.07 -3.90
C THR A 525 29.13 2.22 -2.70
N VAL A 526 29.13 1.21 -1.82
CA VAL A 526 28.22 1.07 -0.70
C VAL A 526 28.98 1.09 0.61
N LYS A 527 28.60 2.01 1.51
CA LYS A 527 28.99 1.98 2.92
C LYS A 527 28.02 1.11 3.71
N ARG A 528 28.53 0.14 4.47
CA ARG A 528 27.71 -0.70 5.37
C ARG A 528 27.13 0.18 6.49
N LEU A 529 25.81 0.25 6.58
CA LEU A 529 25.12 0.95 7.65
C LEU A 529 24.72 -0.04 8.75
N PRO A 530 25.06 0.19 10.04
CA PRO A 530 24.59 -0.65 11.14
C PRO A 530 23.05 -0.74 11.15
N GLY A 531 22.51 -1.96 11.13
CA GLY A 531 21.05 -2.21 11.02
C GLY A 531 20.43 -1.95 9.65
N GLY A 532 21.19 -1.51 8.65
CA GLY A 532 20.69 -1.19 7.31
C GLY A 532 20.57 -2.43 6.41
N VAL A 533 19.38 -3.04 6.37
CA VAL A 533 19.07 -4.33 5.71
C VAL A 533 19.84 -4.57 4.39
N PHE A 534 19.62 -3.75 3.36
CA PHE A 534 20.24 -3.95 2.03
C PHE A 534 21.78 -3.81 2.06
N SER A 535 22.31 -2.83 2.80
CA SER A 535 23.76 -2.61 2.93
C SER A 535 24.45 -3.65 3.80
N THR A 536 23.70 -4.36 4.65
CA THR A 536 24.19 -5.48 5.45
C THR A 536 24.17 -6.76 4.63
N TRP A 537 23.08 -7.02 3.90
CA TRP A 537 22.92 -8.16 2.99
C TRP A 537 24.05 -8.22 1.94
N LEU A 538 24.36 -7.09 1.28
CA LEU A 538 25.49 -6.96 0.33
C LEU A 538 26.87 -7.29 0.94
N PHE A 539 27.03 -7.22 2.26
CA PHE A 539 28.31 -7.47 2.94
C PHE A 539 28.40 -8.86 3.59
N GLU A 540 27.26 -9.51 3.86
CA GLU A 540 27.18 -10.73 4.69
C GLU A 540 26.69 -11.98 3.96
N ARG A 541 25.93 -11.86 2.87
CA ARG A 541 25.46 -13.01 2.06
C ARG A 541 26.13 -13.01 0.69
N ARG A 542 26.15 -14.18 0.03
CA ARG A 542 26.52 -14.28 -1.40
C ARG A 542 25.40 -13.66 -2.24
N PRO A 543 25.66 -12.61 -3.04
CA PRO A 543 24.65 -12.08 -3.96
C PRO A 543 24.55 -12.88 -5.27
N GLU A 544 25.52 -13.77 -5.50
CA GLU A 544 25.64 -14.68 -6.67
C GLU A 544 24.36 -15.52 -6.89
N ASP A 545 23.78 -16.03 -5.80
CA ASP A 545 22.62 -16.93 -5.81
C ASP A 545 21.26 -16.19 -5.75
N ALA A 546 21.25 -14.85 -5.86
CA ALA A 546 20.07 -14.03 -5.56
C ALA A 546 19.51 -13.31 -6.79
N LEU A 547 18.18 -13.18 -6.85
CA LEU A 547 17.50 -12.44 -7.91
C LEU A 547 17.69 -10.93 -7.74
N ILE A 548 18.57 -10.35 -8.56
CA ILE A 548 18.86 -8.92 -8.61
C ILE A 548 18.31 -8.33 -9.91
N ARG A 549 17.67 -7.16 -9.80
CA ARG A 549 17.22 -6.34 -10.93
C ARG A 549 17.74 -4.92 -10.79
N ILE A 550 18.02 -4.28 -11.91
CA ILE A 550 18.49 -2.89 -11.97
C ILE A 550 17.63 -2.05 -12.90
N SER A 551 17.46 -0.77 -12.58
CA SER A 551 16.90 0.20 -13.53
C SER A 551 17.95 0.60 -14.58
N ALA A 552 17.50 1.20 -15.68
CA ALA A 552 18.36 2.05 -16.49
C ALA A 552 18.97 3.20 -15.63
N PRO A 553 20.13 3.76 -16.02
CA PRO A 553 20.71 4.94 -15.36
C PRO A 553 19.76 6.14 -15.37
N GLY A 554 19.74 6.90 -14.27
CA GLY A 554 18.87 8.06 -14.11
C GLY A 554 19.32 9.06 -13.04
N GLY A 555 18.47 10.04 -12.79
CA GLY A 555 18.76 11.18 -11.92
C GLY A 555 19.32 12.39 -12.67
N HIS A 556 19.42 13.52 -11.96
CA HIS A 556 19.73 14.84 -12.51
C HIS A 556 20.99 15.48 -11.93
N PHE A 557 21.76 14.77 -11.10
CA PHE A 557 22.99 15.27 -10.47
C PHE A 557 24.22 15.21 -11.42
N THR A 558 23.99 15.52 -12.71
CA THR A 558 24.98 15.46 -13.79
C THR A 558 25.52 16.85 -14.11
N MET A 559 26.79 16.93 -14.52
CA MET A 559 27.39 18.21 -14.94
C MET A 559 26.58 18.86 -16.09
N PRO A 560 26.23 20.16 -16.02
CA PRO A 560 25.46 20.82 -17.08
C PRO A 560 26.25 20.90 -18.39
N PRO A 561 25.60 20.98 -19.57
CA PRO A 561 26.27 21.11 -20.87
C PRO A 561 26.81 22.54 -21.10
N ASN A 562 27.80 22.94 -20.30
CA ASN A 562 28.54 24.21 -20.37
C ASN A 562 30.01 24.01 -19.98
N ASP A 563 30.90 24.93 -20.35
CA ASP A 563 32.35 24.82 -20.11
C ASP A 563 32.82 25.34 -18.73
N ARG A 564 31.89 25.71 -17.85
CA ARG A 564 32.20 26.25 -16.52
C ARG A 564 32.99 25.27 -15.66
N PRO A 565 33.90 25.73 -14.79
CA PRO A 565 34.52 24.87 -13.79
C PRO A 565 33.46 24.16 -12.93
N VAL A 566 33.77 22.98 -12.40
CA VAL A 566 32.91 22.27 -11.45
C VAL A 566 33.62 22.14 -10.12
N VAL A 567 32.95 22.48 -9.02
CA VAL A 567 33.47 22.29 -7.67
C VAL A 567 32.60 21.28 -6.93
N TYR A 568 33.15 20.10 -6.68
CA TYR A 568 32.54 19.10 -5.81
C TYR A 568 32.89 19.39 -4.35
N LEU A 569 31.88 19.74 -3.54
CA LEU A 569 31.98 19.76 -2.08
C LEU A 569 31.34 18.48 -1.56
N VAL A 570 32.18 17.50 -1.18
CA VAL A 570 31.73 16.13 -0.93
C VAL A 570 32.16 15.60 0.44
N ALA A 571 31.33 14.76 1.04
CA ALA A 571 31.60 14.22 2.38
C ALA A 571 31.28 12.74 2.57
N GLY A 572 32.21 12.01 3.20
CA GLY A 572 32.09 10.58 3.49
C GLY A 572 31.90 9.73 2.23
N ILE A 573 30.75 9.05 2.12
CA ILE A 573 30.40 8.25 0.93
C ILE A 573 29.89 9.10 -0.25
N GLY A 574 29.54 10.38 -0.03
CA GLY A 574 29.13 11.33 -1.08
C GLY A 574 30.23 11.72 -2.07
N VAL A 575 31.41 11.10 -1.97
CA VAL A 575 32.50 11.19 -2.95
C VAL A 575 32.19 10.46 -4.27
N THR A 576 31.19 9.55 -4.29
CA THR A 576 30.83 8.72 -5.46
C THR A 576 30.60 9.50 -6.78
N PRO A 577 29.82 10.61 -6.84
CA PRO A 577 29.71 11.41 -8.06
C PRO A 577 31.03 12.10 -8.45
N ALA A 578 31.82 12.57 -7.48
CA ALA A 578 33.09 13.26 -7.73
C ALA A 578 34.16 12.32 -8.30
N ILE A 579 34.31 11.11 -7.74
CA ILE A 579 35.24 10.11 -8.28
C ILE A 579 34.80 9.63 -9.67
N ALA A 580 33.49 9.50 -9.93
CA ALA A 580 32.96 9.17 -11.25
C ALA A 580 33.31 10.24 -12.29
N ALA A 581 33.16 11.53 -11.95
CA ALA A 581 33.51 12.65 -12.83
C ALA A 581 35.03 12.69 -13.12
N CYS A 582 35.87 12.55 -12.10
CA CYS A 582 37.33 12.51 -12.27
C CYS A 582 37.79 11.31 -13.11
N ARG A 583 37.21 10.13 -12.91
CA ARG A 583 37.43 8.92 -13.73
C ARG A 583 36.97 9.13 -15.18
N ALA A 584 35.84 9.78 -15.41
CA ALA A 584 35.34 10.07 -16.75
C ALA A 584 36.28 11.03 -17.50
N ILE A 585 36.69 12.14 -16.88
CA ILE A 585 37.61 13.13 -17.48
C ILE A 585 38.96 12.51 -17.82
N ARG A 586 39.52 11.66 -16.93
CA ARG A 586 40.71 10.83 -17.20
C ARG A 586 40.56 9.98 -18.46
N LYS A 587 39.38 9.40 -18.67
CA LYS A 587 39.12 8.43 -19.75
C LYS A 587 38.78 9.08 -21.10
N THR A 588 38.15 10.26 -21.08
CA THR A 588 37.77 11.01 -22.31
C THR A 588 38.80 12.06 -22.72
N GLY A 589 39.75 12.43 -21.85
CA GLY A 589 40.68 13.53 -22.09
C GLY A 589 40.04 14.91 -21.94
N GLY A 590 38.96 15.03 -21.15
CA GLY A 590 38.15 16.24 -21.04
C GLY A 590 38.93 17.50 -20.62
N SER A 591 38.65 18.62 -21.31
CA SER A 591 39.22 19.94 -21.05
C SER A 591 38.63 20.66 -19.83
N ARG A 592 37.46 20.24 -19.37
CA ARG A 592 36.70 20.90 -18.29
C ARG A 592 37.43 20.79 -16.95
N ARG A 593 37.59 21.92 -16.26
CA ARG A 593 38.25 22.00 -14.95
C ARG A 593 37.33 21.49 -13.84
N VAL A 594 37.84 20.61 -12.98
CA VAL A 594 37.15 20.08 -11.80
C VAL A 594 38.00 20.25 -10.55
N HIS A 595 37.39 20.77 -9.49
CA HIS A 595 37.90 20.76 -8.14
C HIS A 595 37.07 19.81 -7.26
N VAL A 596 37.72 19.14 -6.30
CA VAL A 596 37.07 18.30 -5.30
C VAL A 596 37.62 18.65 -3.92
N ASP A 597 36.83 19.32 -3.07
CA ASP A 597 37.13 19.39 -1.63
C ASP A 597 36.37 18.27 -0.93
N TYR A 598 37.12 17.31 -0.40
CA TYR A 598 36.60 16.07 0.16
C TYR A 598 36.78 16.03 1.68
N SER A 599 35.67 16.10 2.42
CA SER A 599 35.63 15.99 3.87
C SER A 599 35.36 14.54 4.31
N ALA A 600 36.38 13.87 4.83
CA ALA A 600 36.29 12.57 5.50
C ALA A 600 36.58 12.71 7.01
N HIS A 601 36.20 11.74 7.84
CA HIS A 601 36.50 11.83 9.27
C HIS A 601 38.00 11.60 9.53
N SER A 602 38.54 10.55 8.91
CA SER A 602 39.89 10.03 9.06
C SER A 602 40.39 9.39 7.76
N PRO A 603 41.70 9.17 7.55
CA PRO A 603 42.21 8.47 6.36
C PRO A 603 41.56 7.10 6.16
N ALA A 604 41.39 6.32 7.24
CA ALA A 604 40.76 5.00 7.22
C ALA A 604 39.24 5.01 6.91
N SER A 605 38.62 6.19 6.79
CA SER A 605 37.19 6.36 6.48
C SER A 605 36.94 7.21 5.22
N ALA A 606 37.98 7.37 4.38
CA ALA A 606 37.99 8.21 3.18
C ALA A 606 38.09 7.36 1.88
N PRO A 607 37.01 6.69 1.43
CA PRO A 607 37.03 5.94 0.17
C PRO A 607 37.53 6.78 -1.02
N TYR A 608 38.36 6.15 -1.85
CA TYR A 608 39.00 6.75 -3.04
C TYR A 608 39.94 7.95 -2.79
N ALA A 609 40.37 8.22 -1.54
CA ALA A 609 41.27 9.34 -1.26
C ALA A 609 42.58 9.31 -2.06
N ASP A 610 43.29 8.18 -2.06
CA ASP A 610 44.53 8.02 -2.81
C ASP A 610 44.30 8.02 -4.35
N GLU A 611 43.14 7.54 -4.79
CA GLU A 611 42.76 7.57 -6.22
C GLU A 611 42.48 9.01 -6.68
N LEU A 612 41.83 9.84 -5.87
CA LEU A 612 41.62 11.28 -6.17
C LEU A 612 42.96 12.02 -6.27
N HIS A 613 43.91 11.74 -5.37
CA HIS A 613 45.27 12.30 -5.47
C HIS A 613 45.99 11.83 -6.75
N ALA A 614 45.92 10.55 -7.10
CA ALA A 614 46.52 10.02 -8.33
C ALA A 614 45.86 10.57 -9.60
N LEU A 615 44.54 10.75 -9.59
CA LEU A 615 43.78 11.34 -10.70
C LEU A 615 44.15 12.81 -10.90
N ALA A 616 44.26 13.60 -9.82
CA ALA A 616 44.73 14.98 -9.89
C ALA A 616 46.19 15.08 -10.37
N ALA A 617 47.10 14.28 -9.82
CA ALA A 617 48.53 14.31 -10.13
C ALA A 617 48.84 14.07 -11.62
N ALA A 618 48.02 13.29 -12.33
CA ALA A 618 48.19 12.99 -13.75
C ALA A 618 47.16 13.65 -14.69
N SER A 619 46.25 14.50 -14.20
CA SER A 619 45.29 15.26 -15.04
C SER A 619 45.37 16.76 -14.73
N PRO A 620 45.87 17.61 -15.64
CA PRO A 620 46.02 19.05 -15.37
C PRO A 620 44.70 19.78 -15.12
N ASN A 621 43.57 19.19 -15.51
CA ASN A 621 42.23 19.75 -15.34
C ASN A 621 41.53 19.27 -14.05
N VAL A 622 42.13 18.36 -13.28
CA VAL A 622 41.54 17.79 -12.05
C VAL A 622 42.38 18.22 -10.85
N THR A 623 41.75 18.77 -9.84
CA THR A 623 42.38 19.10 -8.55
C THR A 623 41.56 18.52 -7.41
N ALA A 624 42.24 18.01 -6.37
CA ALA A 624 41.60 17.43 -5.21
C ALA A 624 42.28 17.91 -3.92
N ARG A 625 41.48 18.30 -2.93
CA ARG A 625 41.90 18.65 -1.57
C ARG A 625 41.14 17.75 -0.61
N ILE A 626 41.86 16.99 0.22
CA ILE A 626 41.24 16.06 1.17
C ILE A 626 41.44 16.56 2.60
N ARG A 627 40.36 16.60 3.37
CA ARG A 627 40.32 17.03 4.77
C ARG A 627 39.88 15.88 5.66
N PHE A 628 40.72 15.53 6.63
CA PHE A 628 40.36 14.65 7.73
C PHE A 628 39.88 15.51 8.92
N THR A 629 38.58 15.44 9.22
CA THR A 629 37.97 16.34 10.21
C THR A 629 38.40 16.06 11.65
N GLU A 630 39.03 14.91 11.91
CA GLU A 630 39.69 14.62 13.19
C GLU A 630 40.97 15.46 13.41
N VAL A 631 41.61 15.94 12.33
CA VAL A 631 42.87 16.71 12.38
C VAL A 631 42.64 18.21 12.15
N TRP A 632 41.84 18.56 11.14
CA TRP A 632 41.69 19.96 10.67
C TRP A 632 40.26 20.50 10.76
N GLY A 633 39.41 19.88 11.58
CA GLY A 633 38.01 20.28 11.75
C GLY A 633 37.16 20.13 10.48
N ARG A 634 35.99 20.76 10.46
CA ARG A 634 35.10 20.82 9.28
C ARG A 634 35.48 22.05 8.42
N LEU A 635 35.19 22.00 7.11
CA LEU A 635 35.42 23.13 6.20
C LEU A 635 34.68 24.38 6.70
N GLY A 636 35.40 25.49 6.90
CA GLY A 636 34.87 26.73 7.51
C GLY A 636 34.59 27.85 6.52
N ALA A 637 33.90 28.91 6.97
CA ALA A 637 33.47 30.05 6.15
C ALA A 637 34.61 30.69 5.34
N ALA A 638 35.76 30.97 5.97
CA ALA A 638 36.92 31.55 5.29
C ALA A 638 37.53 30.64 4.21
N GLU A 639 37.36 29.32 4.36
CA GLU A 639 37.85 28.34 3.39
C GLU A 639 36.88 28.17 2.22
N VAL A 640 35.56 28.27 2.47
CA VAL A 640 34.54 28.36 1.41
C VAL A 640 34.68 29.67 0.63
N ALA A 641 34.90 30.81 1.30
CA ALA A 641 35.21 32.09 0.65
C ALA A 641 36.43 31.97 -0.29
N SER A 642 37.53 31.40 0.22
CA SER A 642 38.74 31.14 -0.58
C SER A 642 38.50 30.24 -1.80
N LEU A 643 37.54 29.30 -1.72
CA LEU A 643 37.14 28.45 -2.85
C LEU A 643 36.26 29.21 -3.85
N VAL A 644 35.38 30.09 -3.40
CA VAL A 644 34.55 30.95 -4.28
C VAL A 644 35.43 31.97 -5.01
N ASP A 645 36.38 32.61 -4.33
CA ASP A 645 37.37 33.51 -4.95
C ASP A 645 38.21 32.81 -6.04
N ALA A 646 38.55 31.53 -5.82
CA ALA A 646 39.28 30.72 -6.81
C ALA A 646 38.39 30.25 -7.98
N HIS A 647 37.08 30.13 -7.78
CA HIS A 647 36.13 29.47 -8.68
C HIS A 647 34.78 30.23 -8.83
N PRO A 648 34.78 31.55 -9.16
CA PRO A 648 33.57 32.38 -9.09
C PRO A 648 32.47 31.97 -10.08
N ASP A 649 32.86 31.53 -11.28
CA ASP A 649 31.93 31.10 -12.35
C ASP A 649 31.58 29.59 -12.32
N ALA A 650 31.85 28.89 -11.21
CA ALA A 650 31.69 27.44 -11.15
C ALA A 650 30.24 26.96 -10.96
N GLU A 651 30.01 25.72 -11.40
CA GLU A 651 28.86 24.89 -11.00
C GLU A 651 29.25 24.12 -9.73
N TRP A 652 28.45 24.19 -8.66
CA TRP A 652 28.80 23.64 -7.35
C TRP A 652 27.97 22.40 -7.03
N PHE A 653 28.64 21.27 -6.79
CA PHE A 653 28.01 19.96 -6.58
C PHE A 653 28.21 19.50 -5.13
N LEU A 654 27.14 19.50 -4.35
CA LEU A 654 27.14 19.19 -2.92
C LEU A 654 26.56 17.79 -2.69
N CYS A 655 27.37 16.85 -2.18
CA CYS A 655 26.94 15.47 -1.93
C CYS A 655 27.52 14.90 -0.63
N GLY A 656 26.66 14.45 0.30
CA GLY A 656 27.10 13.98 1.62
C GLY A 656 26.00 13.96 2.69
N PRO A 657 26.36 13.91 3.98
CA PRO A 657 25.38 13.95 5.07
C PRO A 657 24.64 15.29 5.14
N ILE A 658 23.35 15.27 5.46
CA ILE A 658 22.47 16.46 5.52
C ILE A 658 23.07 17.66 6.30
N PRO A 659 23.74 17.49 7.46
CA PRO A 659 24.38 18.63 8.16
C PRO A 659 25.53 19.28 7.37
N TYR A 660 26.27 18.50 6.58
CA TYR A 660 27.34 19.01 5.71
C TYR A 660 26.74 19.75 4.51
N LEU A 661 25.78 19.13 3.81
CA LEU A 661 25.10 19.74 2.66
C LEU A 661 24.57 21.14 2.96
N ARG A 662 23.93 21.32 4.13
CA ARG A 662 23.36 22.60 4.56
C ARG A 662 24.42 23.62 4.93
N ALA A 663 25.46 23.23 5.67
CA ALA A 663 26.55 24.14 6.01
C ALA A 663 27.25 24.65 4.74
N MET A 664 27.50 23.78 3.76
CA MET A 664 28.11 24.18 2.50
C MET A 664 27.18 25.04 1.64
N SER A 665 25.90 24.66 1.50
CA SER A 665 24.90 25.43 0.75
C SER A 665 24.69 26.83 1.33
N GLN A 666 24.58 26.94 2.66
CA GLN A 666 24.47 28.23 3.34
C GLN A 666 25.70 29.11 3.10
N LEU A 667 26.90 28.58 3.33
CA LEU A 667 28.14 29.35 3.15
C LEU A 667 28.33 29.81 1.70
N LEU A 668 27.98 29.00 0.70
CA LEU A 668 28.06 29.41 -0.71
C LEU A 668 27.07 30.53 -1.05
N LEU A 669 25.83 30.45 -0.57
CA LEU A 669 24.83 31.52 -0.72
C LEU A 669 25.28 32.82 -0.02
N GLU A 670 25.88 32.72 1.16
CA GLU A 670 26.45 33.86 1.91
C GLU A 670 27.66 34.50 1.19
N GLN A 671 28.41 33.73 0.40
CA GLN A 671 29.46 34.23 -0.50
C GLN A 671 28.93 34.69 -1.88
N GLY A 672 27.60 34.75 -2.07
CA GLY A 672 26.98 35.27 -3.28
C GLY A 672 26.90 34.30 -4.47
N VAL A 673 27.19 33.01 -4.27
CA VAL A 673 26.94 31.99 -5.30
C VAL A 673 25.44 31.89 -5.57
N LEU A 674 25.03 31.95 -6.83
CA LEU A 674 23.63 31.87 -7.21
C LEU A 674 23.08 30.45 -7.00
N ASP A 675 21.88 30.34 -6.43
CA ASP A 675 21.13 29.09 -6.24
C ASP A 675 21.01 28.27 -7.53
N THR A 676 20.91 28.93 -8.69
CA THR A 676 20.88 28.30 -10.02
C THR A 676 22.19 27.62 -10.44
N HIS A 677 23.29 27.79 -9.69
CA HIS A 677 24.56 27.09 -9.87
C HIS A 677 24.82 26.05 -8.75
N LEU A 678 23.87 25.88 -7.82
CA LEU A 678 23.97 24.92 -6.72
C LEU A 678 23.21 23.62 -7.06
N HIS A 679 23.96 22.52 -7.15
CA HIS A 679 23.44 21.19 -7.41
C HIS A 679 23.59 20.38 -6.10
N ILE A 680 22.50 19.83 -5.55
CA ILE A 680 22.50 19.20 -4.22
C ILE A 680 21.81 17.82 -4.27
N GLU A 681 22.46 16.77 -3.76
CA GLU A 681 21.88 15.41 -3.63
C GLU A 681 21.86 14.93 -2.16
N GLU A 682 20.67 14.57 -1.65
CA GLU A 682 20.45 14.04 -0.29
C GLU A 682 20.33 12.50 -0.26
N PHE A 683 21.30 11.81 0.32
CA PHE A 683 21.18 10.37 0.60
C PHE A 683 20.36 10.09 1.87
N ILE A 684 19.08 9.75 1.69
CA ILE A 684 18.19 9.32 2.79
C ILE A 684 18.37 7.82 3.06
N ALA A 685 18.90 7.47 4.23
CA ALA A 685 18.88 6.09 4.73
C ALA A 685 17.42 5.69 5.05
N GLY A 686 16.75 5.02 4.11
CA GLY A 686 15.33 4.70 4.21
C GLY A 686 15.00 3.76 5.38
N ASN A 687 14.14 4.22 6.29
CA ASN A 687 13.56 3.43 7.39
C ASN A 687 12.87 2.16 6.87
N VAL A 688 12.89 1.10 7.70
CA VAL A 688 12.23 -0.17 7.40
C VAL A 688 10.76 -0.10 7.83
N VAL A 689 9.85 -0.46 6.93
CA VAL A 689 8.45 -0.78 7.27
C VAL A 689 8.33 -2.30 7.35
N VAL A 690 8.05 -2.83 8.54
CA VAL A 690 7.80 -4.26 8.73
C VAL A 690 6.29 -4.49 8.70
N ALA A 691 5.76 -4.86 7.53
CA ALA A 691 4.37 -5.30 7.43
C ALA A 691 4.16 -6.60 8.24
N GLN A 692 3.14 -6.63 9.09
CA GLN A 692 2.58 -7.85 9.70
C GLN A 692 1.31 -8.30 8.94
N PRO A 693 0.99 -9.60 8.91
CA PRO A 693 -0.15 -10.11 8.15
C PRO A 693 -1.47 -10.08 8.92
N GLY A 694 -2.57 -9.77 8.22
CA GLY A 694 -3.89 -10.31 8.54
C GLY A 694 -4.91 -9.44 9.29
N ARG A 695 -5.55 -8.49 8.58
CA ARG A 695 -6.96 -8.11 8.82
C ARG A 695 -7.56 -7.49 7.55
N ARG A 696 -8.75 -7.95 7.14
CA ARG A 696 -9.51 -7.39 5.99
C ARG A 696 -10.32 -6.16 6.45
N PRO A 697 -10.14 -4.96 5.84
CA PRO A 697 -11.08 -3.85 6.02
C PRO A 697 -12.39 -4.09 5.24
N SER A 698 -13.49 -3.50 5.70
CA SER A 698 -14.78 -3.54 4.99
C SER A 698 -14.82 -2.53 3.82
N LEU A 699 -15.49 -2.92 2.74
CA LEU A 699 -15.65 -2.10 1.53
C LEU A 699 -16.82 -1.13 1.66
N LEU A 700 -16.60 0.15 1.32
CA LEU A 700 -17.65 1.09 0.89
C LEU A 700 -17.13 1.95 -0.28
N ALA A 701 -17.98 2.12 -1.30
CA ALA A 701 -17.68 2.72 -2.61
C ALA A 701 -19.01 3.01 -3.36
N PRO A 702 -19.02 3.68 -4.54
CA PRO A 702 -18.20 4.81 -5.01
C PRO A 702 -19.06 5.99 -5.55
N ALA A 703 -18.42 6.96 -6.21
CA ALA A 703 -18.99 8.25 -6.65
C ALA A 703 -19.58 8.31 -8.09
N THR A 704 -20.17 9.46 -8.45
CA THR A 704 -20.51 9.95 -9.81
C THR A 704 -20.49 11.50 -9.75
N ILE A 705 -19.64 12.29 -10.44
CA ILE A 705 -19.40 12.57 -11.89
C ILE A 705 -20.26 13.75 -12.43
N VAL A 706 -19.66 14.61 -13.30
CA VAL A 706 -19.98 16.03 -13.66
C VAL A 706 -19.40 16.29 -15.09
N PRO A 707 -19.68 17.34 -15.93
CA PRO A 707 -20.37 18.67 -15.78
C PRO A 707 -21.43 18.91 -16.94
N PRO A 708 -21.67 20.07 -17.64
CA PRO A 708 -21.28 21.51 -17.50
C PRO A 708 -22.35 22.63 -17.83
N SER A 709 -21.96 23.90 -17.55
CA SER A 709 -22.19 25.19 -18.26
C SER A 709 -23.57 25.72 -18.75
N VAL A 710 -23.94 26.97 -18.35
CA VAL A 710 -24.32 28.15 -19.20
C VAL A 710 -24.45 29.43 -18.32
N HIS A 711 -24.64 30.62 -18.91
CA HIS A 711 -24.40 31.97 -18.34
C HIS A 711 -25.51 32.62 -17.45
N VAL A 712 -25.09 33.71 -16.77
CA VAL A 712 -25.80 34.57 -15.77
C VAL A 712 -26.49 35.79 -16.44
N PRO A 713 -27.70 36.22 -15.99
CA PRO A 713 -27.87 37.55 -15.32
C PRO A 713 -28.90 37.58 -14.14
N PRO A 714 -29.00 38.69 -13.35
CA PRO A 714 -29.56 38.67 -11.99
C PRO A 714 -30.91 39.42 -11.79
N LEU A 715 -31.56 39.24 -10.62
CA LEU A 715 -32.66 40.11 -10.16
C LEU A 715 -32.77 40.29 -8.61
N HIS A 716 -32.65 41.55 -8.21
CA HIS A 716 -33.26 42.29 -7.09
C HIS A 716 -33.79 41.62 -5.80
N LEU A 717 -33.30 42.16 -4.66
CA LEU A 717 -34.06 42.30 -3.41
C LEU A 717 -34.93 43.57 -3.43
N PRO A 718 -36.15 43.52 -2.85
CA PRO A 718 -36.68 44.60 -2.01
C PRO A 718 -37.17 44.09 -0.63
N PRO A 719 -37.46 44.98 0.37
CA PRO A 719 -37.44 44.59 1.80
C PRO A 719 -38.74 44.76 2.60
N SER A 720 -38.74 44.19 3.83
CA SER A 720 -39.64 44.48 4.98
C SER A 720 -41.11 44.03 4.83
N PHE A 721 -41.97 43.83 5.83
CA PHE A 721 -42.06 44.03 7.31
C PHE A 721 -43.12 42.99 7.82
N PRO A 722 -43.62 42.96 9.10
CA PRO A 722 -43.07 43.29 10.40
C PRO A 722 -43.16 42.09 11.41
N ALA A 723 -42.80 42.30 12.68
CA ALA A 723 -42.96 41.30 13.74
C ALA A 723 -44.26 41.48 14.56
N SER A 724 -45.23 40.58 14.39
CA SER A 724 -46.34 40.39 15.35
C SER A 724 -47.12 39.08 15.11
N LEU A 725 -46.93 38.06 15.96
CA LEU A 725 -47.91 37.00 16.29
C LEU A 725 -47.33 36.04 17.34
N LEU A 726 -47.54 36.34 18.63
CA LEU A 726 -47.24 35.45 19.75
C LEU A 726 -48.48 35.30 20.65
N PRO A 727 -49.09 34.10 20.73
CA PRO A 727 -50.05 33.78 21.78
C PRO A 727 -49.38 33.72 23.16
N LYS A 728 -50.07 34.18 24.20
CA LYS A 728 -49.59 34.14 25.60
C LYS A 728 -49.81 32.76 26.24
N PRO A 729 -49.00 32.36 27.25
CA PRO A 729 -49.18 31.10 27.96
C PRO A 729 -50.37 31.14 28.96
N PRO A 730 -51.01 29.99 29.23
CA PRO A 730 -51.93 29.82 30.37
C PRO A 730 -51.17 29.69 31.72
N PRO A 731 -51.85 29.88 32.86
CA PRO A 731 -51.19 30.11 34.16
C PRO A 731 -50.84 28.82 34.95
N ALA A 732 -49.99 29.00 35.97
CA ALA A 732 -49.56 27.94 36.88
C ALA A 732 -50.62 27.58 37.95
N VAL A 733 -50.56 26.34 38.44
CA VAL A 733 -51.28 25.85 39.63
C VAL A 733 -50.28 25.21 40.59
N ASN A 734 -50.25 25.70 41.83
CA ASN A 734 -49.53 25.07 42.94
C ASN A 734 -50.44 24.06 43.65
N ILE A 735 -49.85 23.02 44.25
CA ILE A 735 -50.20 22.53 45.59
C ILE A 735 -48.99 21.80 46.18
N SER A 736 -48.76 21.97 47.48
CA SER A 736 -47.61 21.51 48.26
C SER A 736 -47.99 20.40 49.25
N TYR A 737 -47.02 19.66 49.78
CA TYR A 737 -47.08 19.21 51.19
C TYR A 737 -45.69 19.20 51.87
N ALA A 738 -45.71 19.00 53.19
CA ALA A 738 -44.73 19.45 54.18
C ALA A 738 -43.52 18.50 54.39
N PRO A 739 -42.46 18.93 55.11
CA PRO A 739 -41.18 18.19 55.18
C PRO A 739 -41.14 17.13 56.29
N GLY A 740 -40.24 16.16 56.14
CA GLY A 740 -39.89 15.16 57.17
C GLY A 740 -38.38 14.88 57.18
N SER A 741 -37.80 14.69 58.37
CA SER A 741 -36.36 14.54 58.55
C SER A 741 -35.92 13.08 58.74
N SER A 742 -35.05 12.58 57.87
CA SER A 742 -34.14 11.46 58.16
C SER A 742 -32.97 11.45 57.17
N ALA A 743 -31.79 10.99 57.62
CA ALA A 743 -30.61 10.82 56.79
C ALA A 743 -30.49 9.36 56.33
N PRO A 744 -30.40 9.07 55.01
CA PRO A 744 -30.06 7.74 54.50
C PRO A 744 -28.54 7.46 54.53
N PRO A 745 -28.10 6.18 54.44
CA PRO A 745 -26.74 5.76 54.79
C PRO A 745 -25.72 5.79 53.64
N ALA A 746 -24.46 5.48 53.99
CA ALA A 746 -23.32 5.40 53.07
C ALA A 746 -23.48 4.33 51.96
N ALA A 747 -22.87 4.58 50.81
CA ALA A 747 -22.93 3.72 49.64
C ALA A 747 -22.01 2.47 49.74
N PRO A 748 -22.41 1.32 49.16
CA PRO A 748 -21.56 0.14 49.07
C PRO A 748 -20.45 0.29 48.00
N PRO A 749 -19.35 -0.48 48.09
CA PRO A 749 -18.26 -0.44 47.11
C PRO A 749 -18.68 -1.03 45.74
N PRO A 750 -18.05 -0.60 44.63
CA PRO A 750 -18.44 -1.02 43.28
C PRO A 750 -18.07 -2.47 42.97
N VAL A 751 -19.01 -3.18 42.34
CA VAL A 751 -18.81 -4.54 41.81
C VAL A 751 -18.12 -4.47 40.44
N ARG A 752 -17.14 -5.34 40.19
CA ARG A 752 -16.47 -5.45 38.88
C ARG A 752 -17.42 -6.08 37.83
N PRO A 753 -17.47 -5.57 36.59
CA PRO A 753 -18.12 -6.26 35.48
C PRO A 753 -17.33 -7.52 35.04
N PRO A 754 -17.98 -8.50 34.39
CA PRO A 754 -17.32 -9.71 33.91
C PRO A 754 -16.34 -9.43 32.74
N SER A 755 -15.28 -10.23 32.66
CA SER A 755 -14.22 -10.10 31.66
C SER A 755 -14.63 -10.63 30.28
N VAL A 756 -14.41 -9.83 29.24
CA VAL A 756 -14.42 -10.27 27.83
C VAL A 756 -13.17 -11.13 27.56
N PRO A 757 -13.27 -12.24 26.82
CA PRO A 757 -12.10 -13.09 26.52
C PRO A 757 -11.11 -12.38 25.55
N PRO A 758 -9.80 -12.53 25.73
CA PRO A 758 -8.79 -11.96 24.85
C PRO A 758 -8.64 -12.74 23.52
N PRO A 759 -8.14 -12.09 22.45
CA PRO A 759 -7.70 -12.80 21.24
C PRO A 759 -6.46 -13.67 21.51
N PRO A 760 -6.19 -14.70 20.68
CA PRO A 760 -5.13 -15.67 20.95
C PRO A 760 -3.72 -15.08 20.79
N SER A 761 -2.97 -14.99 21.89
CA SER A 761 -1.56 -14.60 21.92
C SER A 761 -0.64 -15.81 22.14
N SER A 762 0.15 -16.18 21.14
CA SER A 762 1.08 -17.32 21.20
C SER A 762 2.49 -16.93 21.65
N VAL A 763 2.66 -16.59 22.93
CA VAL A 763 3.97 -16.51 23.61
C VAL A 763 3.86 -17.23 24.97
N PRO A 764 4.79 -18.13 25.35
CA PRO A 764 4.64 -18.91 26.59
C PRO A 764 4.85 -18.06 27.84
N ALA A 765 3.89 -18.11 28.78
CA ALA A 765 4.02 -17.45 30.07
C ALA A 765 4.84 -18.30 31.06
N SER A 766 5.98 -17.79 31.53
CA SER A 766 6.69 -18.33 32.70
C SER A 766 6.28 -17.59 33.97
N SER A 767 5.75 -18.31 34.96
CA SER A 767 5.24 -17.71 36.20
C SER A 767 6.33 -17.51 37.27
N LYS A 768 6.31 -16.34 37.93
CA LYS A 768 6.78 -16.18 39.33
C LYS A 768 6.29 -14.88 39.99
N SER A 769 6.45 -14.85 41.31
CA SER A 769 6.01 -13.90 42.35
C SER A 769 5.90 -12.41 42.01
N ARG A 770 4.85 -11.77 42.57
CA ARG A 770 4.78 -10.32 42.81
C ARG A 770 5.67 -9.92 44.00
N THR A 771 6.84 -9.36 43.72
CA THR A 771 7.58 -8.41 44.56
C THR A 771 8.48 -7.59 43.64
N ASP A 772 8.68 -6.31 43.98
CA ASP A 772 9.50 -5.31 43.29
C ASP A 772 9.06 -4.92 41.86
N GLY A 773 8.78 -3.62 41.67
CA GLY A 773 8.26 -3.04 40.43
C GLY A 773 9.34 -2.80 39.37
N VAL A 774 9.99 -3.86 38.90
CA VAL A 774 11.07 -3.79 37.90
C VAL A 774 10.55 -4.16 36.51
N CYS A 775 10.82 -3.32 35.50
CA CYS A 775 10.51 -3.63 34.10
C CYS A 775 11.17 -4.96 33.70
N PRO A 776 10.46 -5.94 33.09
CA PRO A 776 11.03 -7.26 32.78
C PRO A 776 12.17 -7.23 31.75
N PHE A 777 12.41 -6.08 31.10
CA PHE A 777 13.53 -5.85 30.18
C PHE A 777 14.71 -5.10 30.83
N ALA A 778 14.72 -4.89 32.15
CA ALA A 778 15.82 -4.21 32.87
C ALA A 778 17.17 -4.96 32.83
N HIS A 779 17.19 -6.20 32.33
CA HIS A 779 18.39 -7.03 32.16
C HIS A 779 18.69 -7.25 30.67
N GLY A 780 18.89 -6.15 29.94
CA GLY A 780 19.48 -6.17 28.59
C GLY A 780 20.81 -6.92 28.57
N THR A 781 21.04 -7.72 27.53
CA THR A 781 22.09 -8.76 27.52
C THR A 781 23.51 -8.21 27.64
N HIS A 782 24.35 -8.93 28.38
CA HIS A 782 25.76 -8.62 28.54
C HIS A 782 26.49 -8.56 27.18
N ARG A 783 27.22 -7.47 26.96
CA ARG A 783 28.45 -7.44 26.17
C ARG A 783 29.57 -6.90 27.06
N GLU A 784 30.78 -7.43 26.89
CA GLU A 784 31.96 -7.04 27.68
C GLU A 784 32.57 -5.73 27.15
N ASP A 785 31.76 -4.67 27.13
CA ASP A 785 32.10 -3.36 26.53
C ASP A 785 33.07 -2.51 27.40
N GLY A 786 33.53 -3.04 28.54
CA GLY A 786 34.48 -2.39 29.46
C GLY A 786 33.90 -1.31 30.39
N ILE A 787 32.82 -0.60 29.99
CA ILE A 787 32.18 0.47 30.79
C ILE A 787 31.40 -0.07 32.01
N GLY A 788 30.91 -1.30 31.93
CA GLY A 788 29.93 -1.84 32.88
C GLY A 788 28.51 -1.26 32.68
N VAL A 789 27.55 -1.80 33.44
CA VAL A 789 26.13 -1.40 33.35
C VAL A 789 25.85 -0.25 34.30
N ILE A 790 26.15 0.98 33.86
CA ILE A 790 25.62 2.19 34.49
C ILE A 790 24.16 2.37 34.01
N PRO A 791 23.16 2.48 34.93
CA PRO A 791 21.74 2.67 34.59
C PRO A 791 21.44 4.13 34.20
N PRO A 792 20.31 4.39 33.49
CA PRO A 792 19.82 5.75 33.25
C PRO A 792 19.23 6.36 34.54
N VAL A 793 19.41 7.67 34.72
CA VAL A 793 18.86 8.40 35.89
C VAL A 793 17.36 8.66 35.72
N VAL A 794 16.58 8.42 36.77
CA VAL A 794 15.15 8.73 36.82
C VAL A 794 14.92 10.13 37.37
N ALA A 795 14.09 10.92 36.69
CA ALA A 795 13.75 12.28 37.13
C ALA A 795 13.04 12.27 38.49
N GLY A 796 13.51 13.11 39.42
CA GLY A 796 13.05 13.15 40.80
C GLY A 796 14.00 12.47 41.80
N GLN A 797 15.00 11.73 41.32
CA GLN A 797 16.15 11.32 42.14
C GLN A 797 17.15 12.49 42.26
N ASP A 798 17.65 12.76 43.47
CA ASP A 798 18.74 13.72 43.69
C ASP A 798 20.09 13.00 43.67
N THR A 799 20.69 12.97 42.48
CA THR A 799 21.95 12.26 42.17
C THR A 799 23.12 13.22 41.90
N GLY A 800 22.82 14.50 41.73
CA GLY A 800 23.81 15.55 41.44
C GLY A 800 24.42 15.47 40.02
N VAL A 801 25.00 16.59 39.58
CA VAL A 801 25.48 16.78 38.20
C VAL A 801 26.53 15.73 37.79
N ALA A 802 27.36 15.25 38.73
CA ALA A 802 28.42 14.30 38.43
C ALA A 802 27.89 12.88 38.09
N GLU A 803 26.92 12.35 38.84
CA GLU A 803 26.35 11.04 38.55
C GLU A 803 25.52 11.08 37.26
N GLU A 804 24.72 12.14 37.09
CA GLU A 804 23.96 12.36 35.85
C GLU A 804 24.86 12.47 34.61
N ALA A 805 25.97 13.22 34.71
CA ALA A 805 26.96 13.33 33.64
C ALA A 805 27.58 11.96 33.32
N ARG A 806 27.93 11.16 34.34
CA ARG A 806 28.55 9.84 34.17
C ARG A 806 27.61 8.87 33.46
N ALA A 807 26.37 8.77 33.91
CA ALA A 807 25.35 7.90 33.32
C ALA A 807 25.05 8.30 31.86
N TYR A 808 24.85 9.59 31.62
CA TYR A 808 24.59 10.14 30.29
C TYR A 808 25.76 9.90 29.31
N LEU A 809 27.01 10.18 29.71
CA LEU A 809 28.18 9.97 28.85
C LEU A 809 28.44 8.47 28.61
N ALA A 810 28.21 7.62 29.61
CA ALA A 810 28.30 6.17 29.46
C ALA A 810 27.28 5.62 28.46
N GLN A 811 26.06 6.18 28.41
CA GLN A 811 25.08 5.85 27.37
C GLN A 811 25.51 6.38 26.00
N PHE A 812 25.98 7.63 25.90
CA PHE A 812 26.46 8.23 24.65
C PHE A 812 27.57 7.39 24.00
N TYR A 813 28.67 7.13 24.70
CA TYR A 813 29.80 6.38 24.11
C TYR A 813 29.45 4.92 23.77
N ARG A 814 28.49 4.32 24.49
CA ARG A 814 27.96 2.97 24.19
C ARG A 814 27.08 2.97 22.95
N GLU A 815 26.06 3.85 22.85
CA GLU A 815 25.19 3.96 21.67
C GLU A 815 25.91 4.50 20.42
N LYS A 816 27.04 5.18 20.58
CA LYS A 816 27.95 5.58 19.47
C LYS A 816 28.95 4.48 19.06
N GLY A 817 29.03 3.36 19.78
CA GLY A 817 29.97 2.27 19.47
C GLY A 817 31.43 2.59 19.75
N ALA A 818 31.72 3.55 20.63
CA ALA A 818 33.07 4.02 20.97
C ALA A 818 33.37 3.88 22.49
N PRO A 819 33.11 2.73 23.14
CA PRO A 819 33.11 2.65 24.60
C PRO A 819 34.48 2.94 25.24
N ARG A 820 35.59 2.64 24.55
CA ARG A 820 36.95 2.94 25.05
C ARG A 820 37.26 4.45 25.18
N ALA A 821 36.50 5.33 24.52
CA ALA A 821 36.66 6.77 24.65
C ALA A 821 35.94 7.35 25.89
N PHE A 822 35.04 6.58 26.52
CA PHE A 822 34.30 7.02 27.71
C PHE A 822 35.22 7.42 28.85
N GLU A 823 36.18 6.56 29.25
CA GLU A 823 37.05 6.84 30.41
C GLU A 823 37.91 8.10 30.20
N VAL A 824 38.39 8.34 28.98
CA VAL A 824 39.18 9.54 28.64
C VAL A 824 38.32 10.80 28.75
N ARG A 825 37.09 10.79 28.22
CA ARG A 825 36.16 11.92 28.35
C ARG A 825 35.66 12.08 29.78
N TRP A 826 35.44 10.99 30.50
CA TRP A 826 34.99 10.99 31.88
C TRP A 826 36.03 11.64 32.79
N ALA A 827 37.33 11.31 32.65
CA ALA A 827 38.40 11.98 33.39
C ALA A 827 38.44 13.50 33.16
N GLN A 828 38.25 13.96 31.91
CA GLN A 828 38.16 15.39 31.59
C GLN A 828 36.95 16.05 32.27
N VAL A 829 35.79 15.41 32.19
CA VAL A 829 34.53 15.93 32.75
C VAL A 829 34.55 15.91 34.29
N SER A 830 35.15 14.90 34.94
CA SER A 830 35.36 14.89 36.39
C SER A 830 36.22 16.08 36.85
N ALA A 831 37.35 16.33 36.18
CA ALA A 831 38.21 17.48 36.52
C ALA A 831 37.53 18.84 36.23
N GLU A 832 36.65 18.92 35.22
CA GLU A 832 35.85 20.12 35.00
C GLU A 832 34.75 20.30 36.06
N LEU A 833 34.10 19.22 36.50
CA LEU A 833 33.12 19.22 37.59
C LEU A 833 33.74 19.63 38.93
N GLU A 834 34.91 19.09 39.28
CA GLU A 834 35.65 19.48 40.49
C GLU A 834 36.02 20.97 40.48
N ARG A 835 36.46 21.49 39.33
CA ARG A 835 36.86 22.90 39.17
C ARG A 835 35.69 23.87 39.08
N THR A 836 34.56 23.47 38.46
CA THR A 836 33.50 24.41 38.05
C THR A 836 32.10 24.09 38.56
N GLY A 837 31.86 22.91 39.14
CA GLY A 837 30.54 22.44 39.56
C GLY A 837 29.60 22.10 38.39
N THR A 838 30.11 22.07 37.16
CA THR A 838 29.38 21.74 35.93
C THR A 838 30.38 21.22 34.88
N TYR A 839 29.95 21.02 33.63
CA TYR A 839 30.82 20.68 32.50
C TYR A 839 30.20 21.14 31.18
N VAL A 840 31.00 21.25 30.13
CA VAL A 840 30.52 21.62 28.79
C VAL A 840 30.41 20.39 27.88
N GLN A 841 29.20 20.09 27.39
CA GLN A 841 29.02 19.08 26.33
C GLN A 841 29.65 19.52 25.00
N THR A 842 30.28 18.58 24.31
CA THR A 842 30.62 18.74 22.87
C THR A 842 29.34 18.87 22.03
N TYR A 843 29.45 19.31 20.78
CA TYR A 843 28.28 19.38 19.88
C TYR A 843 27.62 18.02 19.66
N ASP A 844 28.41 16.94 19.47
CA ASP A 844 27.85 15.61 19.21
C ASP A 844 27.19 15.01 20.46
N GLU A 845 27.73 15.30 21.65
CA GLU A 845 27.07 15.06 22.93
C GLU A 845 25.75 15.85 22.99
N LEU A 846 25.77 17.18 22.89
CA LEU A 846 24.57 18.03 22.93
C LEU A 846 23.46 17.56 21.97
N SER A 847 23.84 17.25 20.73
CA SER A 847 22.92 16.79 19.69
C SER A 847 22.31 15.41 20.01
N PHE A 848 23.09 14.49 20.59
CA PHE A 848 22.57 13.22 21.08
C PHE A 848 21.68 13.41 22.32
N GLY A 849 22.05 14.27 23.27
CA GLY A 849 21.27 14.58 24.46
C GLY A 849 19.90 15.16 24.14
N ALA A 850 19.83 16.11 23.20
CA ALA A 850 18.57 16.67 22.69
C ALA A 850 17.67 15.62 22.01
N LYS A 851 18.26 14.74 21.19
CA LYS A 851 17.57 13.60 20.54
C LYS A 851 17.03 12.60 21.56
N LEU A 852 17.85 12.25 22.54
CA LEU A 852 17.51 11.34 23.64
C LEU A 852 16.43 11.95 24.55
N ALA A 853 16.45 13.27 24.78
CA ALA A 853 15.40 13.96 25.51
C ALA A 853 14.02 13.87 24.83
N TRP A 854 13.95 14.00 23.50
CA TRP A 854 12.69 13.78 22.76
C TRP A 854 12.26 12.31 22.78
N ARG A 855 13.20 11.37 22.62
CA ARG A 855 12.96 9.91 22.77
C ARG A 855 12.42 9.53 24.16
N ASN A 856 12.92 10.18 25.21
CA ASN A 856 12.51 9.96 26.60
C ASN A 856 11.24 10.75 26.99
N ALA A 857 10.72 11.64 26.14
CA ALA A 857 9.56 12.46 26.45
C ALA A 857 8.27 11.60 26.51
N THR A 858 7.88 11.17 27.71
CA THR A 858 6.77 10.21 27.93
C THR A 858 5.42 10.69 27.40
N ARG A 859 5.26 12.01 27.20
CA ARG A 859 4.04 12.67 26.69
C ARG A 859 4.03 12.86 25.16
N CYS A 860 5.04 12.40 24.43
CA CYS A 860 5.15 12.62 22.99
C CYS A 860 4.75 11.37 22.18
N ILE A 861 3.74 11.51 21.33
CA ILE A 861 3.29 10.46 20.38
C ILE A 861 4.21 10.36 19.15
N GLY A 862 4.76 11.49 18.66
CA GLY A 862 5.58 11.53 17.44
C GLY A 862 7.01 10.99 17.57
N ARG A 863 7.29 10.09 18.53
CA ARG A 863 8.65 9.67 18.89
C ARG A 863 9.38 8.81 17.87
N LEU A 864 8.69 8.20 16.89
CA LEU A 864 9.33 7.45 15.80
C LEU A 864 10.43 8.24 15.07
N PHE A 865 10.30 9.56 15.04
CA PHE A 865 11.19 10.47 14.31
C PHE A 865 12.35 11.03 15.16
N TRP A 866 12.53 10.58 16.41
CA TRP A 866 13.45 11.17 17.41
C TRP A 866 14.89 11.39 16.89
N ASN A 867 15.45 10.40 16.19
CA ASN A 867 16.82 10.46 15.67
C ASN A 867 16.97 11.46 14.50
N GLY A 868 15.86 11.85 13.87
CA GLY A 868 15.80 12.85 12.80
C GLY A 868 15.84 14.30 13.28
N LEU A 869 15.89 14.57 14.59
CA LEU A 869 15.97 15.94 15.12
C LEU A 869 17.21 16.69 14.62
N GLU A 870 17.00 17.94 14.26
CA GLU A 870 18.04 18.89 13.84
C GLU A 870 18.35 19.82 15.01
N VAL A 871 19.62 19.99 15.39
CA VAL A 871 19.99 20.72 16.62
C VAL A 871 20.88 21.91 16.27
N ARG A 872 20.36 23.13 16.48
CA ARG A 872 21.12 24.40 16.37
C ARG A 872 21.73 24.70 17.73
N ASP A 873 23.06 24.62 17.82
CA ASP A 873 23.83 24.95 19.02
C ASP A 873 24.08 26.46 19.09
N MET A 874 23.23 27.14 19.87
CA MET A 874 23.23 28.58 20.07
C MET A 874 23.61 28.94 21.53
N ARG A 875 24.37 28.05 22.19
CA ARG A 875 24.82 28.22 23.59
C ARG A 875 25.73 29.42 23.82
N HIS A 876 26.26 30.01 22.74
CA HIS A 876 27.13 31.17 22.74
C HIS A 876 26.38 32.51 22.73
N LEU A 877 25.08 32.53 22.37
CA LEU A 877 24.30 33.77 22.30
C LEU A 877 24.00 34.30 23.72
N THR A 878 24.35 35.57 23.96
CA THR A 878 24.15 36.26 25.25
C THR A 878 23.55 37.65 25.11
N ASP A 879 23.19 38.06 23.89
CA ASP A 879 22.38 39.25 23.61
C ASP A 879 20.94 38.84 23.27
N GLU A 880 19.96 39.59 23.77
CA GLU A 880 18.54 39.29 23.55
C GLU A 880 18.08 39.51 22.10
N ASP A 881 18.62 40.48 21.36
CA ASP A 881 18.23 40.74 19.96
C ASP A 881 18.84 39.70 19.01
N GLU A 882 20.06 39.23 19.29
CA GLU A 882 20.65 38.04 18.64
C GLU A 882 19.80 36.79 18.88
N ILE A 883 19.38 36.55 20.13
CA ILE A 883 18.50 35.43 20.48
C ILE A 883 17.16 35.54 19.73
N LEU A 884 16.50 36.70 19.74
CA LEU A 884 15.24 36.92 19.02
C LEU A 884 15.39 36.65 17.52
N SER A 885 16.51 37.08 16.92
CA SER A 885 16.84 36.81 15.52
C SER A 885 17.02 35.31 15.25
N ALA A 886 17.75 34.60 16.11
CA ALA A 886 17.94 33.15 16.01
C ALA A 886 16.63 32.34 16.22
N LEU A 887 15.64 32.89 16.92
CA LEU A 887 14.29 32.31 17.04
C LEU A 887 13.41 32.57 15.80
N VAL A 888 13.55 33.74 15.15
CA VAL A 888 12.90 33.99 13.85
C VAL A 888 13.47 33.06 12.77
N GLU A 889 14.78 32.86 12.75
CA GLU A 889 15.45 31.91 11.86
C GLU A 889 15.04 30.45 12.13
N HIS A 890 14.82 30.06 13.40
CA HIS A 890 14.24 28.75 13.74
C HIS A 890 12.87 28.56 13.06
N ILE A 891 11.99 29.56 13.13
CA ILE A 891 10.65 29.49 12.51
C ILE A 891 10.78 29.33 10.98
N GLU A 892 11.69 30.09 10.35
CA GLU A 892 11.93 30.03 8.90
C GLU A 892 12.48 28.65 8.45
N LEU A 893 13.58 28.21 9.07
CA LEU A 893 14.25 26.94 8.74
C LEU A 893 13.38 25.71 9.03
N ALA A 894 12.62 25.71 10.12
CA ALA A 894 11.76 24.58 10.48
C ALA A 894 10.47 24.55 9.64
N THR A 895 9.97 25.71 9.18
CA THR A 895 8.77 25.79 8.33
C THR A 895 9.03 25.26 6.91
N HIS A 896 10.20 25.53 6.32
CA HIS A 896 10.69 24.94 5.06
C HIS A 896 9.60 24.77 3.97
N GLY A 897 8.94 25.87 3.60
CA GLY A 897 7.90 25.90 2.56
C GLY A 897 6.60 25.14 2.87
N GLY A 898 6.46 24.56 4.07
CA GLY A 898 5.38 23.65 4.48
C GLY A 898 5.86 22.22 4.78
N ASN A 899 7.05 21.82 4.32
CA ASN A 899 7.62 20.49 4.59
C ASN A 899 8.37 20.49 5.94
N LEU A 900 7.60 20.56 7.03
CA LEU A 900 8.11 20.86 8.37
C LEU A 900 9.24 19.89 8.82
N ARG A 901 10.40 20.48 9.15
CA ARG A 901 11.59 19.79 9.68
C ARG A 901 11.49 19.75 11.21
N ALA A 902 11.87 18.64 11.85
CA ALA A 902 11.93 18.59 13.32
C ALA A 902 13.23 19.22 13.80
N MET A 903 13.16 20.34 14.49
CA MET A 903 14.32 21.12 14.92
C MET A 903 14.25 21.45 16.41
N MET A 904 15.41 21.63 17.03
CA MET A 904 15.61 22.22 18.35
C MET A 904 16.71 23.27 18.25
N THR A 905 16.55 24.40 18.94
CA THR A 905 17.61 25.40 19.12
C THR A 905 17.91 25.50 20.59
N VAL A 906 19.16 25.26 20.99
CA VAL A 906 19.57 25.23 22.39
C VAL A 906 20.37 26.49 22.69
N LEU A 907 19.81 27.36 23.54
CA LEU A 907 20.49 28.58 24.02
C LEU A 907 21.42 28.26 25.19
N ALA A 908 22.05 29.28 25.78
CA ALA A 908 23.00 29.12 26.89
C ALA A 908 22.43 28.28 28.07
N PRO A 909 23.26 27.46 28.73
CA PRO A 909 22.86 26.70 29.91
C PRO A 909 22.57 27.61 31.11
N ALA A 910 21.93 27.04 32.13
CA ALA A 910 21.76 27.67 33.43
C ALA A 910 23.12 27.85 34.15
N ASN A 911 23.27 28.96 34.86
CA ASN A 911 24.35 29.21 35.81
C ASN A 911 24.18 28.35 37.08
N ARG A 912 25.13 28.45 38.03
CA ARG A 912 25.05 27.72 39.32
C ARG A 912 23.83 28.08 40.19
N ALA A 913 23.19 29.23 39.98
CA ALA A 913 21.96 29.63 40.66
C ALA A 913 20.69 29.12 39.94
N GLY A 914 20.84 28.38 38.84
CA GLY A 914 19.72 27.86 38.03
C GLY A 914 19.19 28.84 36.99
N GLU A 915 19.80 30.02 36.85
CA GLU A 915 19.35 31.08 35.94
C GLU A 915 19.98 30.93 34.56
N GLY A 916 19.18 31.01 33.50
CA GLY A 916 19.63 31.06 32.11
C GLY A 916 18.63 31.84 31.25
N PRO A 917 18.89 32.02 29.95
CA PRO A 917 17.97 32.70 29.04
C PRO A 917 16.58 32.05 29.08
N ARG A 918 15.53 32.86 29.19
CA ARG A 918 14.13 32.41 29.21
C ARG A 918 13.35 32.99 28.03
N ILE A 919 12.61 32.13 27.33
CA ILE A 919 11.56 32.55 26.40
C ILE A 919 10.25 32.62 27.20
N TRP A 920 9.49 33.70 27.05
CA TRP A 920 8.21 33.88 27.74
C TRP A 920 7.06 33.21 26.99
N ASN A 921 7.16 33.12 25.66
CA ASN A 921 6.18 32.43 24.84
C ASN A 921 6.15 30.92 25.14
N GLY A 922 4.96 30.34 25.32
CA GLY A 922 4.81 28.88 25.49
C GLY A 922 5.11 28.09 24.22
N GLN A 923 4.81 28.68 23.07
CA GLN A 923 5.28 28.26 21.74
C GLN A 923 5.75 29.51 20.99
N LEU A 924 6.76 29.39 20.12
CA LEU A 924 7.30 30.52 19.34
C LEU A 924 6.21 31.22 18.50
N LEU A 925 5.24 30.45 18.00
CA LEU A 925 4.03 30.96 17.38
C LEU A 925 2.85 30.76 18.33
N ARG A 926 2.17 31.86 18.70
CA ARG A 926 0.89 31.88 19.42
C ARG A 926 0.06 33.06 18.95
N TYR A 927 -1.26 32.90 18.97
CA TYR A 927 -2.19 34.00 18.75
C TYR A 927 -2.49 34.76 20.06
N ALA A 928 -2.69 36.06 19.99
CA ALA A 928 -3.07 36.89 21.13
C ALA A 928 -4.48 36.54 21.65
N GLY A 929 -4.75 36.89 22.90
CA GLY A 929 -6.08 36.81 23.53
C GLY A 929 -6.40 38.15 24.19
N TYR A 930 -7.32 38.91 23.59
CA TYR A 930 -7.73 40.23 24.08
C TYR A 930 -9.03 40.10 24.88
N PRO A 931 -9.05 40.38 26.20
CA PRO A 931 -10.29 40.40 26.97
C PRO A 931 -11.13 41.63 26.57
N ASN A 932 -12.43 41.40 26.32
CA ASN A 932 -13.38 42.43 25.93
C ASN A 932 -14.20 42.91 27.15
N PRO A 933 -14.77 44.14 27.13
CA PRO A 933 -15.54 44.69 28.25
C PRO A 933 -16.82 43.91 28.63
N ASP A 934 -17.33 43.06 27.73
CA ASP A 934 -18.49 42.19 27.93
C ASP A 934 -18.12 40.82 28.56
N GLY A 935 -16.85 40.60 28.89
CA GLY A 935 -16.33 39.33 29.43
C GLY A 935 -16.01 38.28 28.36
N THR A 936 -16.23 38.56 27.07
CA THR A 936 -15.76 37.70 25.98
C THR A 936 -14.26 37.91 25.73
N ILE A 937 -13.64 37.05 24.91
CA ILE A 937 -12.22 37.17 24.53
C ILE A 937 -12.11 37.10 23.01
N THR A 938 -11.45 38.08 22.41
CA THR A 938 -11.08 38.07 20.99
C THR A 938 -9.71 37.42 20.82
N GLY A 939 -9.67 36.28 20.13
CA GLY A 939 -8.43 35.52 19.87
C GLY A 939 -8.37 34.21 20.65
N ASP A 940 -7.23 33.91 21.26
CA ASP A 940 -6.97 32.67 22.02
C ASP A 940 -6.97 32.92 23.54
N PRO A 941 -8.02 32.49 24.29
CA PRO A 941 -8.10 32.66 25.73
C PRO A 941 -6.91 32.11 26.53
N ALA A 942 -6.21 31.08 26.04
CA ALA A 942 -5.05 30.53 26.73
C ALA A 942 -3.84 31.49 26.77
N ASN A 943 -3.88 32.59 26.01
CA ASN A 943 -2.76 33.52 25.86
C ASN A 943 -3.06 34.92 26.42
N VAL A 944 -4.19 35.13 27.12
CA VAL A 944 -4.58 36.45 27.69
C VAL A 944 -3.48 37.03 28.57
N GLU A 945 -2.93 36.25 29.51
CA GLU A 945 -1.88 36.71 30.43
C GLU A 945 -0.61 37.15 29.70
N LEU A 946 -0.15 36.37 28.71
CA LEU A 946 1.00 36.71 27.87
C LEU A 946 0.71 37.91 26.95
N THR A 947 -0.55 38.07 26.51
CA THR A 947 -1.00 39.23 25.73
C THR A 947 -0.93 40.50 26.57
N THR A 948 -1.45 40.48 27.80
CA THR A 948 -1.32 41.59 28.75
C THR A 948 0.14 41.91 29.03
N LYS A 949 1.00 40.90 29.27
CA LYS A 949 2.44 41.10 29.47
C LYS A 949 3.14 41.71 28.25
N ALA A 950 2.77 41.31 27.03
CA ALA A 950 3.29 41.94 25.81
C ALA A 950 2.90 43.42 25.71
N LEU A 951 1.63 43.76 26.01
CA LEU A 951 1.13 45.13 26.01
C LEU A 951 1.79 45.99 27.10
N GLU A 952 2.03 45.45 28.29
CA GLU A 952 2.79 46.11 29.38
C GLU A 952 4.23 46.45 28.94
N LEU A 953 4.87 45.59 28.15
CA LEU A 953 6.21 45.82 27.57
C LEU A 953 6.19 46.76 26.34
N GLY A 954 5.07 47.40 26.03
CA GLY A 954 4.95 48.39 24.96
C GLY A 954 4.71 47.81 23.56
N TRP A 955 4.40 46.51 23.43
CA TRP A 955 3.82 46.01 22.18
C TRP A 955 2.47 46.71 21.94
N LYS A 956 2.23 47.17 20.71
CA LYS A 956 1.04 47.98 20.38
C LYS A 956 -0.25 47.16 20.27
N GLY A 957 -0.13 45.82 20.26
CA GLY A 957 -1.18 44.91 19.83
C GLY A 957 -1.27 44.84 18.30
N GLY A 958 -1.79 43.72 17.79
CA GLY A 958 -2.19 43.63 16.38
C GLY A 958 -3.50 44.37 16.12
N PRO A 959 -4.12 44.19 14.93
CA PRO A 959 -5.40 44.80 14.57
C PRO A 959 -6.62 44.34 15.38
N ARG A 960 -6.40 43.62 16.50
CA ARG A 960 -7.38 42.99 17.40
C ARG A 960 -8.27 41.98 16.67
N THR A 961 -7.67 41.17 15.80
CA THR A 961 -8.36 40.06 15.13
C THR A 961 -8.30 38.78 15.97
N ARG A 962 -9.08 37.77 15.56
CA ARG A 962 -9.04 36.42 16.15
C ARG A 962 -7.70 35.69 15.95
N PHE A 963 -6.81 36.19 15.09
CA PHE A 963 -5.58 35.51 14.66
C PHE A 963 -4.38 36.48 14.57
N ASP A 964 -4.32 37.44 15.49
CA ASP A 964 -3.15 38.29 15.69
C ASP A 964 -2.02 37.47 16.31
N LEU A 965 -0.83 37.46 15.71
CA LEU A 965 0.33 36.80 16.31
C LEU A 965 0.88 37.64 17.46
N LEU A 966 1.30 36.98 18.53
CA LEU A 966 2.08 37.61 19.59
C LEU A 966 3.54 37.83 19.14
N PRO A 967 4.23 38.85 19.67
CA PRO A 967 5.67 38.99 19.49
C PRO A 967 6.40 37.87 20.22
N LEU A 968 7.63 37.57 19.79
CA LEU A 968 8.58 36.80 20.61
C LEU A 968 9.07 37.68 21.75
N ILE A 969 9.14 37.13 22.96
CA ILE A 969 9.60 37.83 24.18
C ILE A 969 10.63 36.93 24.88
N VAL A 970 11.81 37.48 25.14
CA VAL A 970 12.93 36.80 25.80
C VAL A 970 13.51 37.64 26.93
N LYS A 971 14.16 36.99 27.89
CA LYS A 971 14.85 37.64 29.01
C LYS A 971 16.13 36.88 29.36
N PHE A 972 17.26 37.57 29.40
CA PHE A 972 18.49 37.04 30.01
C PHE A 972 18.47 37.30 31.53
N PRO A 973 19.13 36.47 32.36
CA PRO A 973 19.28 36.73 33.80
C PRO A 973 19.84 38.13 34.08
N GLY A 974 19.29 38.80 35.09
CA GLY A 974 19.67 40.17 35.48
C GLY A 974 19.25 41.31 34.53
N ARG A 975 18.56 41.02 33.40
CA ARG A 975 18.12 42.02 32.42
C ARG A 975 16.60 42.19 32.36
N GLU A 976 16.15 43.28 31.74
CA GLU A 976 14.75 43.49 31.38
C GLU A 976 14.39 42.70 30.12
N PRO A 977 13.14 42.19 30.00
CA PRO A 977 12.72 41.41 28.85
C PRO A 977 12.68 42.26 27.57
N ARG A 978 13.16 41.67 26.47
CA ARG A 978 13.15 42.26 25.12
C ARG A 978 12.15 41.50 24.24
N TRP A 979 11.58 42.19 23.26
CA TRP A 979 10.60 41.60 22.36
C TRP A 979 10.78 42.02 20.90
N MET A 980 10.31 41.17 19.99
CA MET A 980 10.34 41.40 18.54
C MET A 980 9.04 40.89 17.88
N GLU A 981 8.44 41.67 16.99
CA GLU A 981 7.34 41.18 16.16
C GLU A 981 7.85 40.17 15.12
N ILE A 982 7.16 39.03 15.01
CA ILE A 982 7.56 37.95 14.11
C ILE A 982 7.29 38.38 12.66
N PRO A 983 8.31 38.43 11.77
CA PRO A 983 8.11 38.86 10.39
C PRO A 983 7.12 37.94 9.67
N ARG A 984 5.98 38.45 9.20
CA ARG A 984 4.93 37.65 8.54
C ARG A 984 5.44 36.80 7.37
N ARG A 985 6.56 37.17 6.74
CA ARG A 985 7.25 36.38 5.71
C ARG A 985 7.66 34.96 6.17
N VAL A 986 8.01 34.76 7.45
CA VAL A 986 8.45 33.45 7.96
C VAL A 986 7.29 32.60 8.48
N VAL A 987 6.08 33.17 8.63
CA VAL A 987 4.94 32.50 9.29
C VAL A 987 3.95 31.96 8.26
N ARG A 988 3.95 30.64 8.09
CA ARG A 988 2.95 29.94 7.27
C ARG A 988 1.66 29.73 8.07
N GLU A 989 0.61 30.48 7.75
CA GLU A 989 -0.77 30.22 8.21
C GLU A 989 -1.54 29.38 7.18
N VAL A 990 -2.38 28.46 7.65
CA VAL A 990 -3.29 27.61 6.85
C VAL A 990 -4.74 28.03 7.15
N PRO A 991 -5.44 28.68 6.20
CA PRO A 991 -6.89 28.92 6.29
C PRO A 991 -7.66 27.59 6.22
N LEU A 992 -8.67 27.42 7.08
CA LEU A 992 -9.44 26.18 7.14
C LEU A 992 -10.66 26.19 6.20
N VAL A 993 -10.78 25.12 5.43
CA VAL A 993 -11.92 24.76 4.58
C VAL A 993 -12.27 23.29 4.81
N HIS A 994 -13.49 22.88 4.46
CA HIS A 994 -13.94 21.49 4.59
C HIS A 994 -14.27 20.91 3.20
N PRO A 995 -13.91 19.65 2.89
CA PRO A 995 -14.09 19.08 1.56
C PRO A 995 -15.54 19.08 1.08
N ASP A 996 -16.49 18.76 1.97
CA ASP A 996 -17.90 18.59 1.60
C ASP A 996 -18.81 19.75 2.08
N LEU A 997 -18.27 20.73 2.80
CA LEU A 997 -19.06 21.77 3.48
C LEU A 997 -18.54 23.16 3.07
N PRO A 998 -18.97 23.71 1.91
CA PRO A 998 -18.45 24.98 1.39
C PRO A 998 -18.60 26.16 2.36
N TRP A 999 -19.64 26.14 3.20
CA TRP A 999 -19.87 27.16 4.22
C TRP A 999 -18.78 27.21 5.30
N PHE A 1000 -17.98 26.15 5.49
CA PHE A 1000 -16.96 26.11 6.54
C PHE A 1000 -15.91 27.22 6.36
N ALA A 1001 -15.60 27.57 5.11
CA ALA A 1001 -14.71 28.70 4.78
C ALA A 1001 -15.20 30.05 5.36
N SER A 1002 -16.52 30.23 5.51
CA SER A 1002 -17.12 31.46 6.07
C SER A 1002 -16.87 31.64 7.58
N LEU A 1003 -16.37 30.61 8.28
CA LEU A 1003 -15.97 30.72 9.68
C LEU A 1003 -14.65 31.50 9.87
N GLY A 1004 -13.90 31.74 8.79
CA GLY A 1004 -12.65 32.51 8.78
C GLY A 1004 -11.50 31.91 9.60
N LEU A 1005 -11.60 30.63 9.98
CA LEU A 1005 -10.62 29.95 10.83
C LEU A 1005 -9.29 29.75 10.09
N ARG A 1006 -8.19 29.78 10.85
CA ARG A 1006 -6.84 29.49 10.35
C ARG A 1006 -5.94 28.99 11.48
N TRP A 1007 -4.90 28.23 11.18
CA TRP A 1007 -3.87 27.89 12.17
C TRP A 1007 -2.46 28.05 11.60
N TYR A 1008 -1.49 28.39 12.43
CA TYR A 1008 -0.09 28.44 12.02
C TYR A 1008 0.47 27.02 11.81
N ALA A 1009 1.39 26.85 10.87
CA ALA A 1009 1.89 25.54 10.48
C ALA A 1009 2.76 24.86 11.56
N LEU A 1010 3.56 25.64 12.28
CA LEU A 1010 4.71 25.16 13.04
C LEU A 1010 4.42 25.05 14.57
N PRO A 1011 4.32 23.84 15.15
CA PRO A 1011 4.23 23.66 16.61
C PRO A 1011 5.63 23.70 17.24
N ALA A 1012 6.18 24.90 17.41
CA ALA A 1012 7.47 25.11 18.08
C ALA A 1012 7.27 25.44 19.56
N VAL A 1013 7.39 24.46 20.45
CA VAL A 1013 7.27 24.59 21.92
C VAL A 1013 8.53 25.25 22.48
N SER A 1014 8.35 26.24 23.36
CA SER A 1014 9.45 27.07 23.89
C SER A 1014 9.45 27.26 25.41
N GLU A 1015 8.44 26.74 26.13
CA GLU A 1015 8.37 26.79 27.60
C GLU A 1015 9.20 25.73 28.34
N LEU A 1016 9.62 24.64 27.67
CA LEU A 1016 10.30 23.53 28.34
C LEU A 1016 11.80 23.78 28.54
N LEU A 1017 12.29 23.33 29.70
CA LEU A 1017 13.70 23.22 30.04
C LEU A 1017 14.23 21.87 29.56
N LEU A 1018 15.38 21.87 28.88
CA LEU A 1018 16.09 20.66 28.49
C LEU A 1018 17.16 20.32 29.55
N ASP A 1019 17.20 19.09 30.02
CA ASP A 1019 18.22 18.61 30.96
C ASP A 1019 19.03 17.47 30.30
N ILE A 1020 20.34 17.65 30.16
CA ILE A 1020 21.27 16.68 29.57
C ILE A 1020 22.37 16.40 30.59
N GLY A 1021 22.27 15.24 31.25
CA GLY A 1021 23.29 14.76 32.20
C GLY A 1021 23.65 15.81 33.25
N GLY A 1022 22.64 16.39 33.92
CA GLY A 1022 22.78 17.41 34.95
C GLY A 1022 22.92 18.85 34.46
N VAL A 1023 23.25 19.07 33.17
CA VAL A 1023 23.31 20.43 32.60
C VAL A 1023 21.94 20.84 32.09
N LYS A 1024 21.41 21.91 32.67
CA LYS A 1024 20.06 22.43 32.42
C LYS A 1024 20.12 23.58 31.42
N TYR A 1025 19.19 23.58 30.48
CA TYR A 1025 19.07 24.54 29.37
C TYR A 1025 17.66 25.16 29.43
N PRO A 1026 17.48 26.32 30.10
CA PRO A 1026 16.15 26.91 30.38
C PRO A 1026 15.40 27.47 29.16
N ALA A 1027 16.05 27.51 27.99
CA ALA A 1027 15.42 27.79 26.71
C ALA A 1027 16.02 26.87 25.63
N ALA A 1028 15.30 25.78 25.33
CA ALA A 1028 15.62 24.85 24.25
C ALA A 1028 14.40 24.66 23.32
N PRO A 1029 13.91 25.72 22.66
CA PRO A 1029 12.74 25.65 21.80
C PRO A 1029 12.86 24.58 20.71
N PHE A 1030 11.83 23.76 20.57
CA PHE A 1030 11.81 22.61 19.67
C PHE A 1030 10.47 22.46 18.97
N ASN A 1031 10.48 21.87 17.78
CA ASN A 1031 9.28 21.63 16.99
C ASN A 1031 9.26 20.22 16.38
N GLY A 1032 8.04 19.78 16.09
CA GLY A 1032 7.77 18.72 15.12
C GLY A 1032 6.82 19.25 14.04
N TRP A 1033 5.77 18.50 13.77
CA TRP A 1033 4.61 18.89 12.98
C TRP A 1033 3.34 18.49 13.73
N TYR A 1034 2.23 19.17 13.45
CA TYR A 1034 0.99 18.95 14.20
C TYR A 1034 0.41 17.55 13.96
N MET A 1035 -0.09 16.94 15.03
CA MET A 1035 -1.18 15.98 14.95
C MET A 1035 -2.50 16.76 14.82
N ALA A 1036 -3.35 16.42 13.86
CA ALA A 1036 -4.52 17.23 13.48
C ALA A 1036 -5.54 17.43 14.62
N THR A 1037 -5.57 16.54 15.61
CA THR A 1037 -6.42 16.64 16.81
C THR A 1037 -5.94 17.71 17.79
N GLU A 1038 -4.67 18.11 17.78
CA GLU A 1038 -4.19 19.28 18.54
C GLU A 1038 -4.88 20.56 18.05
N ILE A 1039 -5.03 20.72 16.73
CA ILE A 1039 -5.67 21.89 16.13
C ILE A 1039 -7.20 21.75 16.23
N GLY A 1040 -7.77 20.67 15.68
CA GLY A 1040 -9.22 20.50 15.58
C GLY A 1040 -9.89 20.20 16.92
N ALA A 1041 -9.45 19.12 17.58
CA ALA A 1041 -10.10 18.60 18.79
C ALA A 1041 -9.64 19.27 20.09
N ARG A 1042 -8.57 20.08 20.08
CA ARG A 1042 -8.13 20.89 21.24
C ARG A 1042 -8.21 22.39 20.97
N ASN A 1043 -7.33 22.96 20.14
CA ASN A 1043 -7.25 24.42 19.92
C ASN A 1043 -8.60 25.03 19.48
N PHE A 1044 -9.34 24.37 18.58
CA PHE A 1044 -10.65 24.83 18.13
C PHE A 1044 -11.86 24.28 18.90
N SER A 1045 -11.74 23.17 19.64
CA SER A 1045 -12.88 22.60 20.38
C SER A 1045 -12.95 22.94 21.86
N ASP A 1046 -11.82 23.09 22.54
CA ASP A 1046 -11.79 23.27 24.00
C ASP A 1046 -12.61 24.53 24.38
N PRO A 1047 -13.49 24.45 25.41
CA PRO A 1047 -14.36 25.57 25.79
C PRO A 1047 -13.59 26.76 26.40
N TYR A 1048 -12.35 26.51 26.85
CA TYR A 1048 -11.39 27.52 27.30
C TYR A 1048 -10.38 27.92 26.21
N ARG A 1049 -10.69 27.63 24.94
CA ARG A 1049 -9.94 28.03 23.73
C ARG A 1049 -10.91 28.69 22.75
N TYR A 1050 -10.86 28.37 21.45
CA TYR A 1050 -11.71 29.00 20.44
C TYR A 1050 -13.17 28.49 20.43
N ASN A 1051 -13.50 27.42 21.17
CA ASN A 1051 -14.87 26.92 21.41
C ASN A 1051 -15.79 26.89 20.17
N MET A 1052 -15.32 26.33 19.06
CA MET A 1052 -16.02 26.36 17.76
C MET A 1052 -17.16 25.34 17.62
N LEU A 1053 -17.26 24.34 18.51
CA LEU A 1053 -18.23 23.25 18.37
C LEU A 1053 -19.70 23.72 18.28
N PRO A 1054 -20.19 24.70 19.09
CA PRO A 1054 -21.58 25.15 18.98
C PRO A 1054 -21.90 25.77 17.62
N ALA A 1055 -21.02 26.64 17.11
CA ALA A 1055 -21.21 27.30 15.81
C ALA A 1055 -21.10 26.33 14.62
N ILE A 1056 -20.29 25.28 14.74
CA ILE A 1056 -20.22 24.22 13.73
C ILE A 1056 -21.48 23.34 13.78
N ALA A 1057 -21.98 23.01 14.98
CA ALA A 1057 -23.19 22.22 15.15
C ALA A 1057 -24.46 22.95 14.65
N GLU A 1058 -24.56 24.26 14.91
CA GLU A 1058 -25.61 25.13 14.34
C GLU A 1058 -25.60 25.11 12.82
N ARG A 1059 -24.43 25.29 12.19
CA ARG A 1059 -24.26 25.28 10.72
C ARG A 1059 -24.44 23.89 10.09
N LEU A 1060 -24.38 22.82 10.89
CA LEU A 1060 -24.75 21.45 10.52
C LEU A 1060 -26.24 21.12 10.79
N GLY A 1061 -27.00 22.03 11.41
CA GLY A 1061 -28.41 21.78 11.75
C GLY A 1061 -28.63 20.76 12.87
N LEU A 1062 -27.64 20.55 13.75
CA LEU A 1062 -27.70 19.54 14.82
C LEU A 1062 -28.50 20.03 16.03
N ASP A 1063 -29.21 19.12 16.69
CA ASP A 1063 -29.85 19.36 17.98
C ASP A 1063 -28.76 19.56 19.06
N THR A 1064 -28.50 20.81 19.42
CA THR A 1064 -27.53 21.19 20.46
C THR A 1064 -28.10 21.12 21.88
N GLN A 1065 -29.42 20.98 22.04
CA GLN A 1065 -30.09 20.99 23.35
C GLN A 1065 -29.91 19.67 24.10
N ARG A 1066 -29.96 18.54 23.38
CA ARG A 1066 -29.81 17.20 23.97
C ARG A 1066 -28.39 16.67 23.76
N ALA A 1067 -27.67 16.35 24.84
CA ALA A 1067 -26.34 15.73 24.73
C ALA A 1067 -26.37 14.37 24.02
N SER A 1068 -27.49 13.64 24.09
CA SER A 1068 -27.70 12.35 23.43
C SER A 1068 -27.86 12.42 21.90
N SER A 1069 -27.86 13.61 21.28
CA SER A 1069 -27.73 13.75 19.83
C SER A 1069 -26.30 13.55 19.31
N LEU A 1070 -25.31 13.48 20.21
CA LEU A 1070 -23.87 13.40 19.91
C LEU A 1070 -23.37 14.57 19.02
N TRP A 1071 -23.99 15.75 19.19
CA TRP A 1071 -23.69 16.93 18.36
C TRP A 1071 -22.25 17.41 18.50
N ARG A 1072 -21.65 17.28 19.69
CA ARG A 1072 -20.26 17.69 19.96
C ARG A 1072 -19.30 16.81 19.18
N ASP A 1073 -19.52 15.50 19.26
CA ASP A 1073 -18.77 14.45 18.60
C ASP A 1073 -18.80 14.66 17.08
N ARG A 1074 -20.00 14.86 16.49
CA ARG A 1074 -20.12 15.10 15.05
C ARG A 1074 -19.46 16.42 14.62
N ALA A 1075 -19.67 17.51 15.36
CA ALA A 1075 -19.04 18.80 15.06
C ALA A 1075 -17.50 18.73 15.17
N GLN A 1076 -16.97 17.95 16.13
CA GLN A 1076 -15.53 17.77 16.33
C GLN A 1076 -14.90 16.91 15.22
N VAL A 1077 -15.59 15.86 14.75
CA VAL A 1077 -15.14 15.06 13.60
C VAL A 1077 -14.97 15.93 12.36
N GLU A 1078 -16.00 16.69 11.96
CA GLU A 1078 -15.91 17.54 10.75
C GLU A 1078 -14.86 18.67 10.92
N LEU A 1079 -14.65 19.17 12.14
CA LEU A 1079 -13.61 20.15 12.46
C LEU A 1079 -12.18 19.58 12.32
N VAL A 1080 -11.91 18.38 12.84
CA VAL A 1080 -10.63 17.68 12.63
C VAL A 1080 -10.44 17.34 11.15
N ARG A 1081 -11.50 16.95 10.46
CA ARG A 1081 -11.51 16.63 9.02
C ARG A 1081 -11.24 17.86 8.15
N ALA A 1082 -11.77 19.03 8.50
CA ALA A 1082 -11.42 20.31 7.88
C ALA A 1082 -9.93 20.63 8.08
N VAL A 1083 -9.38 20.43 9.29
CA VAL A 1083 -7.94 20.64 9.57
C VAL A 1083 -7.05 19.77 8.68
N VAL A 1084 -7.28 18.45 8.63
CA VAL A 1084 -6.48 17.53 7.80
C VAL A 1084 -6.53 17.97 6.33
N HIS A 1085 -7.73 18.11 5.77
CA HIS A 1085 -7.92 18.50 4.37
C HIS A 1085 -7.28 19.84 4.03
N SER A 1086 -7.34 20.82 4.93
CA SER A 1086 -6.78 22.16 4.70
C SER A 1086 -5.25 22.16 4.69
N PHE A 1087 -4.63 21.41 5.60
CA PHE A 1087 -3.17 21.29 5.65
C PHE A 1087 -2.63 20.50 4.46
N GLU A 1088 -3.26 19.37 4.11
CA GLU A 1088 -2.95 18.61 2.87
C GLU A 1088 -3.06 19.52 1.64
N ARG A 1089 -4.18 20.24 1.48
CA ARG A 1089 -4.42 21.17 0.36
C ARG A 1089 -3.44 22.34 0.33
N ALA A 1090 -2.96 22.80 1.48
CA ALA A 1090 -1.98 23.90 1.58
C ALA A 1090 -0.52 23.45 1.38
N GLY A 1091 -0.27 22.15 1.19
CA GLY A 1091 1.06 21.56 1.09
C GLY A 1091 1.83 21.58 2.42
N VAL A 1092 1.13 21.66 3.55
CA VAL A 1092 1.72 21.76 4.89
C VAL A 1092 1.66 20.41 5.60
N LYS A 1093 2.80 19.97 6.11
CA LYS A 1093 2.96 18.68 6.78
C LYS A 1093 2.13 18.63 8.08
N ILE A 1094 1.26 17.63 8.15
CA ILE A 1094 0.42 17.28 9.29
C ILE A 1094 0.33 15.75 9.39
N VAL A 1095 -0.04 15.21 10.54
CA VAL A 1095 -0.39 13.79 10.71
C VAL A 1095 -1.78 13.66 11.34
N ASP A 1096 -2.56 12.66 10.95
CA ASP A 1096 -3.80 12.33 11.65
C ASP A 1096 -3.51 11.48 12.91
N HIS A 1097 -4.52 11.31 13.75
CA HIS A 1097 -4.37 10.68 15.06
C HIS A 1097 -4.39 9.15 15.06
N HIS A 1098 -4.82 8.50 13.96
CA HIS A 1098 -4.66 7.05 13.79
C HIS A 1098 -3.24 6.75 13.27
N THR A 1099 -2.77 7.46 12.23
CA THR A 1099 -1.39 7.32 11.74
C THR A 1099 -0.37 7.59 12.85
N ALA A 1100 -0.55 8.64 13.66
CA ALA A 1100 0.35 8.96 14.76
C ALA A 1100 0.37 7.87 15.86
N ALA A 1101 -0.75 7.17 16.09
CA ALA A 1101 -0.81 6.06 17.02
C ALA A 1101 0.00 4.85 16.52
N GLU A 1102 -0.12 4.50 15.24
CA GLU A 1102 0.67 3.39 14.67
C GLU A 1102 2.17 3.73 14.53
N ASP A 1103 2.52 4.99 14.23
CA ASP A 1103 3.91 5.49 14.31
C ASP A 1103 4.48 5.27 15.73
N PHE A 1104 3.69 5.51 16.77
CA PHE A 1104 4.10 5.28 18.17
C PHE A 1104 4.24 3.79 18.52
N VAL A 1105 3.34 2.94 18.02
CA VAL A 1105 3.47 1.48 18.20
C VAL A 1105 4.72 0.96 17.48
N GLN A 1106 5.04 1.45 16.28
CA GLN A 1106 6.28 1.12 15.59
C GLN A 1106 7.52 1.59 16.38
N PHE A 1107 7.48 2.79 16.97
CA PHE A 1107 8.53 3.27 17.87
C PHE A 1107 8.70 2.35 19.09
N ALA A 1108 7.60 1.95 19.74
CA ALA A 1108 7.64 1.09 20.91
C ALA A 1108 8.24 -0.29 20.59
N GLN A 1109 7.82 -0.90 19.47
CA GLN A 1109 8.38 -2.17 18.97
C GLN A 1109 9.86 -2.06 18.62
N ALA A 1110 10.30 -0.93 18.05
CA ALA A 1110 11.72 -0.70 17.70
C ALA A 1110 12.62 -0.55 18.92
N GLU A 1111 12.13 0.06 20.01
CA GLU A 1111 12.85 0.14 21.29
C GLU A 1111 12.86 -1.22 22.02
N GLN A 1112 11.72 -1.92 22.07
CA GLN A 1112 11.63 -3.27 22.66
C GLN A 1112 12.53 -4.28 21.94
N GLY A 1113 12.57 -4.25 20.60
CA GLY A 1113 13.49 -5.05 19.77
C GLY A 1113 14.97 -4.73 19.94
N GLN A 1114 15.30 -3.68 20.70
CA GLN A 1114 16.65 -3.32 21.12
C GLN A 1114 16.88 -3.55 22.63
N GLY A 1115 15.95 -4.25 23.30
CA GLY A 1115 16.03 -4.58 24.73
C GLY A 1115 15.73 -3.43 25.68
N ARG A 1116 14.91 -2.44 25.26
CA ARG A 1116 14.67 -1.20 26.03
C ARG A 1116 13.19 -1.05 26.42
N CYS A 1117 12.96 -0.67 27.69
CA CYS A 1117 11.64 -0.34 28.21
C CYS A 1117 11.13 0.97 27.57
N VAL A 1118 9.85 1.02 27.22
CA VAL A 1118 9.22 2.17 26.54
C VAL A 1118 8.32 2.89 27.52
N HIS A 1119 8.82 3.99 28.07
CA HIS A 1119 8.09 4.81 29.04
C HIS A 1119 7.11 5.76 28.35
N MET A 1120 5.88 5.85 28.86
CA MET A 1120 4.86 6.73 28.31
C MET A 1120 3.87 7.21 29.37
N ARG A 1121 3.22 8.34 29.08
CA ARG A 1121 2.06 8.83 29.82
C ARG A 1121 0.81 8.56 29.00
N TRP A 1122 0.10 7.46 29.27
CA TRP A 1122 -1.03 6.99 28.45
C TRP A 1122 -2.03 8.12 28.14
N SER A 1123 -2.39 8.90 29.17
CA SER A 1123 -3.29 10.07 29.08
C SER A 1123 -2.82 11.25 28.21
N TRP A 1124 -1.61 11.20 27.65
CA TRP A 1124 -1.07 12.15 26.66
C TRP A 1124 -0.75 11.48 25.31
N ILE A 1125 -0.56 10.16 25.27
CA ILE A 1125 -0.37 9.40 24.02
C ILE A 1125 -1.72 9.10 23.37
N VAL A 1126 -2.75 8.76 24.14
CA VAL A 1126 -4.11 8.52 23.62
C VAL A 1126 -4.70 9.83 23.07
N PRO A 1127 -5.12 9.87 21.79
CA PRO A 1127 -5.69 11.09 21.21
C PRO A 1127 -7.02 11.54 21.87
N PRO A 1128 -7.31 12.85 21.89
CA PRO A 1128 -8.46 13.43 22.60
C PRO A 1128 -9.82 13.18 21.93
N ILE A 1129 -9.83 12.53 20.76
CA ILE A 1129 -11.00 12.01 20.06
C ILE A 1129 -10.64 10.63 19.51
N GLY A 1130 -11.62 9.73 19.44
CA GLY A 1130 -11.42 8.40 18.83
C GLY A 1130 -10.50 7.46 19.62
N GLY A 1131 -10.19 7.75 20.89
CA GLY A 1131 -9.17 7.05 21.68
C GLY A 1131 -9.16 5.53 21.54
N SER A 1132 -10.26 4.84 21.87
CA SER A 1132 -10.35 3.37 21.77
C SER A 1132 -10.35 2.81 20.33
N ALA A 1133 -10.46 3.66 19.31
CA ALA A 1133 -10.24 3.35 17.90
C ALA A 1133 -8.80 3.66 17.43
N THR A 1134 -7.86 3.82 18.37
CA THR A 1134 -6.41 3.89 18.13
C THR A 1134 -5.70 2.77 18.88
N SER A 1135 -4.62 2.22 18.32
CA SER A 1135 -3.85 1.12 18.90
C SER A 1135 -3.27 1.45 20.28
N VAL A 1136 -2.80 2.70 20.47
CA VAL A 1136 -2.19 3.18 21.72
C VAL A 1136 -3.12 3.17 22.94
N PHE A 1137 -4.44 3.19 22.76
CA PHE A 1137 -5.39 3.05 23.88
C PHE A 1137 -5.31 1.65 24.53
N HIS A 1138 -4.98 0.63 23.73
CA HIS A 1138 -4.89 -0.76 24.17
C HIS A 1138 -3.47 -1.14 24.63
N MET A 1139 -2.55 -0.19 24.70
CA MET A 1139 -1.23 -0.36 25.31
C MET A 1139 -1.34 -0.23 26.83
N ASP A 1140 -0.85 -1.24 27.53
CA ASP A 1140 -0.95 -1.38 28.98
C ASP A 1140 0.10 -0.53 29.73
N GLU A 1141 -0.31 0.19 30.78
CA GLU A 1141 0.59 0.99 31.62
C GLU A 1141 1.55 0.12 32.45
N ASP A 1142 1.17 -1.11 32.84
CA ASP A 1142 2.07 -2.05 33.55
C ASP A 1142 3.27 -2.45 32.67
N HIS A 1143 3.10 -2.45 31.35
CA HIS A 1143 4.15 -2.73 30.36
C HIS A 1143 4.87 -1.45 29.87
N HIS A 1144 4.29 -0.26 30.11
CA HIS A 1144 4.74 1.02 29.57
C HIS A 1144 4.64 2.19 30.59
N PRO A 1145 5.29 2.10 31.76
CA PRO A 1145 5.06 3.05 32.87
C PRO A 1145 5.60 4.47 32.59
N ASP A 1146 4.97 5.51 33.16
CA ASP A 1146 5.32 6.93 33.03
C ASP A 1146 6.58 7.32 33.83
N VAL A 1147 7.70 6.67 33.54
CA VAL A 1147 9.02 6.96 34.13
C VAL A 1147 9.77 7.93 33.24
N MET A 1148 9.94 9.17 33.69
CA MET A 1148 10.73 10.17 32.98
C MET A 1148 12.23 9.91 33.21
N LEU A 1149 12.89 9.21 32.27
CA LEU A 1149 14.35 9.07 32.25
C LEU A 1149 15.03 10.37 31.82
N LYS A 1150 16.24 10.66 32.33
CA LYS A 1150 17.10 11.74 31.81
C LYS A 1150 18.07 11.22 30.73
N PRO A 1151 18.50 12.04 29.74
CA PRO A 1151 18.04 13.38 29.39
C PRO A 1151 16.54 13.50 29.11
N ASN A 1152 15.91 14.64 29.37
CA ASN A 1152 14.48 14.89 29.09
C ASN A 1152 14.14 16.38 28.94
N LEU A 1153 12.87 16.65 28.61
CA LEU A 1153 12.25 17.98 28.56
C LEU A 1153 11.28 18.14 29.74
N PHE A 1154 11.50 19.18 30.55
CA PHE A 1154 10.77 19.42 31.80
C PHE A 1154 10.01 20.75 31.77
N TYR A 1155 8.87 20.79 32.46
CA TYR A 1155 8.17 22.05 32.74
C TYR A 1155 8.93 22.85 33.81
N GLN A 1156 8.89 24.17 33.68
CA GLN A 1156 9.55 25.14 34.56
C GLN A 1156 8.58 26.30 34.86
N PRO A 1157 8.76 27.06 35.97
CA PRO A 1157 7.93 28.23 36.25
C PRO A 1157 7.94 29.26 35.12
N LYS A 1158 6.81 29.97 34.94
CA LYS A 1158 6.69 31.06 33.97
C LYS A 1158 7.80 32.10 34.17
N ALA A 1159 8.35 32.62 33.07
CA ALA A 1159 9.50 33.52 33.11
C ALA A 1159 9.25 34.90 33.77
N TRP A 1160 7.99 35.23 34.03
CA TRP A 1160 7.53 36.42 34.78
C TRP A 1160 6.84 36.08 36.11
N ALA A 1161 6.87 34.82 36.56
CA ALA A 1161 6.48 34.50 37.92
C ALA A 1161 7.47 35.14 38.91
N PRO A 1162 7.03 35.55 40.11
CA PRO A 1162 7.97 35.93 41.17
C PRO A 1162 8.88 34.73 41.51
N PRO A 1163 10.12 34.96 41.97
CA PRO A 1163 10.95 33.90 42.51
C PRO A 1163 10.25 33.25 43.72
N SER A 1164 10.32 31.92 43.78
CA SER A 1164 9.68 31.06 44.79
C SER A 1164 10.56 30.82 46.00
#